data_AF-A0A6C0KMG4-F1
#
_entry.id   AF-A0A6C0KMG4-F1
#
_cell.length_a   1.000
_cell.length_b   1.000
_cell.length_c   1.000
_cell.angle_alpha   90.00
_cell.angle_beta   90.00
_cell.angle_gamma   90.00
#
_symmetry.space_group_name_H-M   'P 1'
#
loop_
_entity.id
_entity.type
_entity.pdbx_description
1 polymer ?
#
loop_
_entity_poly.entity_id
_entity_poly.type
_entity_poly.pdbx_seq_one_letter_code
_entity_poly.pdbx_strand_id
1 'polypeptide(L)'
;MLAKRSKKEESETCPICADNYTAVIRKKSICKYCKKDACAKCIELYLLQRIEDAHCIHCRVSYDDSTLSEICTKTYIQSRYFKHRQAVLINRERANLPGLQDIAVRERKRRDQQQKLNEIRSDISKLEEQYSPALISFNIAITQYDTAKKTGDPAQVADARVHLDSRKEACEEVRKQIHDKKDEYRTLRDLYIYTDDEEEVHAESAAGSDGKENERKKFIRRCTRDNCQGFLSTAWKCGICEFYSCNKCFKEKGKKPDDPHECLKENLETAELIRKDSKPCPNCGEFITKSEGCFAKDTPILCWDGTIKLSQDIQVGDELVGDDGTKRTVISLVDGEDILYEVTQTAGITYTVNSKHKLLLTAHAPESAISSYKMSDNMYEIPVHDYIHLSNDAKQLLKGYKTVHGIKIDSDIHITESGYGTYYGWSVDGNKRFLLSDTTAVRNCDQMFCVSCQTPFSWNTGKIVTTGVIHNPHYYEWLARNGNSMPRNPHDIPCGGYPQGWELRRLPRWFTGEFRYLTSHLIEFHRLCMEIQDASTRNWQHHMTQDAVNNINVKHLLGDYDEKRWGQQLAQLERKKKRDREVQEIFAAFRMIAVELLNRYQNYNDPSFGHIGNAPADIIVHVLEQIEVESKALVIMINDAFQKLSIQKRCLVPCIIFTTDKVVVYYQLISKNYSTERKQVSAPSKPAVAAAAAAASYAETAYAAYSESEEDTESEEDTESEKDTGSEESTAPTPPDTDDSLLLRETTELQHAILQSLRVNYT
;
A
#
# COMPACT_ATOMS: atom_id res chain seq x y z
N MET A 1 -66.69 1.03 -20.80
CA MET A 1 -65.79 2.13 -20.40
C MET A 1 -65.33 1.92 -18.96
N LEU A 2 -64.49 0.91 -18.70
CA LEU A 2 -63.79 0.75 -17.42
C LEU A 2 -62.29 0.83 -17.74
N ALA A 3 -61.73 2.01 -17.47
CA ALA A 3 -60.34 2.31 -17.72
C ALA A 3 -59.45 1.45 -16.79
N LYS A 4 -58.66 0.56 -17.38
CA LYS A 4 -57.49 -0.04 -16.72
C LYS A 4 -56.51 1.09 -16.37
N ARG A 5 -56.61 1.64 -15.16
CA ARG A 5 -55.52 2.40 -14.55
C ARG A 5 -54.37 1.42 -14.32
N SER A 6 -53.39 1.43 -15.22
CA SER A 6 -52.10 0.81 -14.99
C SER A 6 -51.50 1.41 -13.71
N LYS A 7 -51.27 0.59 -12.68
CA LYS A 7 -50.45 0.97 -11.53
C LYS A 7 -49.13 1.50 -12.08
N LYS A 8 -48.87 2.79 -11.90
CA LYS A 8 -47.56 3.40 -12.15
C LYS A 8 -46.63 2.79 -11.10
N GLU A 9 -45.72 1.92 -11.50
CA GLU A 9 -44.65 1.46 -10.61
C GLU A 9 -43.96 2.70 -10.04
N GLU A 10 -43.92 2.79 -8.70
CA GLU A 10 -43.18 3.85 -8.02
C GLU A 10 -41.72 3.76 -8.46
N SER A 11 -41.17 4.87 -8.95
CA SER A 11 -39.81 4.91 -9.45
C SER A 11 -38.84 4.63 -8.31
N GLU A 12 -38.06 3.58 -8.46
CA GLU A 12 -37.08 3.15 -7.47
C GLU A 12 -36.04 4.27 -7.22
N THR A 13 -35.83 4.62 -5.94
CA THR A 13 -34.97 5.73 -5.50
C THR A 13 -33.65 5.24 -4.91
N CYS A 14 -32.63 6.09 -5.00
CA CYS A 14 -31.33 5.80 -4.43
C CYS A 14 -31.34 5.95 -2.90
N PRO A 15 -30.86 4.96 -2.12
CA PRO A 15 -30.85 5.04 -0.66
C PRO A 15 -29.87 6.10 -0.10
N ILE A 16 -29.01 6.67 -0.95
CA ILE A 16 -28.02 7.68 -0.54
C ILE A 16 -28.52 9.10 -0.77
N CYS A 17 -29.09 9.39 -1.94
CA CYS A 17 -29.53 10.75 -2.29
C CYS A 17 -31.05 10.91 -2.45
N ALA A 18 -31.82 9.85 -2.23
CA ALA A 18 -33.29 9.78 -2.41
C ALA A 18 -33.80 10.14 -3.83
N ASP A 19 -32.92 10.40 -4.79
CA ASP A 19 -33.29 10.65 -6.19
C ASP A 19 -33.64 9.35 -6.93
N ASN A 20 -34.52 9.46 -7.92
CA ASN A 20 -34.86 8.36 -8.82
C ASN A 20 -33.64 7.86 -9.63
N TYR A 21 -33.55 6.55 -9.79
CA TYR A 21 -32.61 5.93 -10.71
C TYR A 21 -32.90 6.32 -12.17
N THR A 22 -31.84 6.49 -12.96
CA THR A 22 -31.95 6.78 -14.40
C THR A 22 -31.00 5.89 -15.18
N ALA A 23 -31.30 5.57 -16.44
CA ALA A 23 -30.47 4.66 -17.24
C ALA A 23 -29.01 5.14 -17.46
N VAL A 24 -28.77 6.47 -17.47
CA VAL A 24 -27.48 7.05 -17.88
C VAL A 24 -26.74 7.74 -16.74
N ILE A 25 -27.37 8.73 -16.07
CA ILE A 25 -26.66 9.61 -15.12
C ILE A 25 -26.61 8.99 -13.71
N ARG A 26 -27.77 8.58 -13.21
CA ARG A 26 -27.97 7.87 -11.93
C ARG A 26 -28.21 6.37 -12.18
N LYS A 27 -27.31 5.71 -12.91
CA LYS A 27 -27.39 4.26 -13.14
C LYS A 27 -27.37 3.53 -11.79
N LYS A 28 -28.29 2.58 -11.57
CA LYS A 28 -28.32 1.74 -10.38
C LYS A 28 -27.11 0.79 -10.40
N SER A 29 -26.33 0.82 -9.33
CA SER A 29 -25.19 -0.08 -9.11
C SER A 29 -25.42 -0.88 -7.83
N ILE A 30 -25.24 -2.19 -7.90
CA ILE A 30 -25.45 -3.12 -6.78
C ILE A 30 -24.09 -3.72 -6.41
N CYS A 31 -23.72 -3.66 -5.13
CA CYS A 31 -22.48 -4.26 -4.65
C CYS A 31 -22.54 -5.80 -4.76
N LYS A 32 -21.53 -6.43 -5.38
CA LYS A 32 -21.44 -7.90 -5.51
C LYS A 32 -21.37 -8.62 -4.16
N TYR A 33 -20.87 -7.95 -3.11
CA TYR A 33 -20.67 -8.51 -1.78
C TYR A 33 -21.84 -8.22 -0.83
N CYS A 34 -22.09 -6.96 -0.49
CA CYS A 34 -23.13 -6.60 0.48
C CYS A 34 -24.54 -6.46 -0.12
N LYS A 35 -24.69 -6.59 -1.44
CA LYS A 35 -25.96 -6.51 -2.19
C LYS A 35 -26.75 -5.20 -2.06
N LYS A 36 -26.24 -4.23 -1.30
CA LYS A 36 -26.80 -2.87 -1.22
C LYS A 36 -26.53 -2.09 -2.51
N ASP A 37 -27.46 -1.22 -2.86
CA ASP A 37 -27.44 -0.41 -4.07
C ASP A 37 -27.12 1.06 -3.80
N ALA A 38 -26.60 1.73 -4.82
CA ALA A 38 -26.40 3.17 -4.85
C ALA A 38 -26.36 3.65 -6.31
N CYS A 39 -26.69 4.92 -6.56
CA CYS A 39 -26.57 5.46 -7.90
C CYS A 39 -25.11 5.77 -8.24
N ALA A 40 -24.75 5.65 -9.52
CA ALA A 40 -23.41 5.96 -10.01
C ALA A 40 -22.93 7.35 -9.56
N LYS A 41 -23.84 8.35 -9.47
CA LYS A 41 -23.47 9.70 -9.06
C LYS A 41 -23.05 9.80 -7.59
N CYS A 42 -23.74 9.11 -6.70
CA CYS A 42 -23.37 9.02 -5.30
C CYS A 42 -22.02 8.32 -5.13
N ILE A 43 -21.78 7.26 -5.91
CA ILE A 43 -20.50 6.55 -5.90
C ILE A 43 -19.37 7.45 -6.44
N GLU A 44 -19.59 8.20 -7.53
CA GLU A 44 -18.62 9.18 -8.03
C GLU A 44 -18.27 10.24 -6.97
N LEU A 45 -19.28 10.85 -6.34
CA LEU A 45 -19.06 11.85 -5.30
C LEU A 45 -18.32 11.28 -4.10
N TYR A 46 -18.71 10.09 -3.66
CA TYR A 46 -18.03 9.35 -2.60
C TYR A 46 -16.54 9.15 -2.92
N LEU A 47 -16.22 8.64 -4.11
CA LEU A 47 -14.84 8.38 -4.53
C LEU A 47 -13.98 9.65 -4.63
N LEU A 48 -14.58 10.82 -4.90
CA LEU A 48 -13.89 12.11 -4.91
C LEU A 48 -13.70 12.73 -3.51
N GLN A 49 -14.46 12.28 -2.51
CA GLN A 49 -14.35 12.78 -1.13
C GLN A 49 -13.40 11.92 -0.28
N ARG A 50 -13.06 10.71 -0.74
CA ARG A 50 -12.19 9.77 -0.02
C ARG A 50 -10.76 9.84 -0.52
N ILE A 51 -9.79 9.69 0.37
CA ILE A 51 -8.37 9.54 0.03
C ILE A 51 -7.95 8.06 -0.08
N GLU A 52 -8.80 7.14 0.36
CA GLU A 52 -8.61 5.70 0.20
C GLU A 52 -8.65 5.24 -1.26
N ASP A 53 -8.20 4.01 -1.49
CA ASP A 53 -8.45 3.29 -2.74
C ASP A 53 -9.96 3.12 -2.97
N ALA A 54 -10.38 3.02 -4.22
CA ALA A 54 -11.79 2.88 -4.54
C ALA A 54 -12.40 1.67 -3.84
N HIS A 55 -13.54 1.87 -3.18
CA HIS A 55 -14.23 0.82 -2.44
C HIS A 55 -15.72 1.12 -2.30
N CYS A 56 -16.47 0.12 -1.88
CA CYS A 56 -17.91 0.23 -1.70
C CYS A 56 -18.30 1.17 -0.57
N ILE A 57 -19.19 2.12 -0.87
CA ILE A 57 -19.76 3.07 0.11
C ILE A 57 -20.42 2.41 1.32
N HIS A 58 -20.90 1.16 1.17
CA HIS A 58 -21.64 0.45 2.20
C HIS A 58 -20.77 -0.50 3.04
N CYS A 59 -19.98 -1.36 2.38
CA CYS A 59 -19.23 -2.44 3.06
C CYS A 59 -17.70 -2.31 2.94
N ARG A 60 -17.21 -1.23 2.33
CA ARG A 60 -15.78 -0.93 2.13
C ARG A 60 -14.95 -1.99 1.42
N VAL A 61 -15.58 -2.97 0.76
CA VAL A 61 -14.86 -3.87 -0.14
C VAL A 61 -14.27 -3.08 -1.31
N SER A 62 -12.98 -3.30 -1.58
CA SER A 62 -12.25 -2.61 -2.65
C SER A 62 -12.89 -2.85 -4.01
N TYR A 63 -12.98 -1.79 -4.82
CA TYR A 63 -13.36 -1.89 -6.22
C TYR A 63 -12.11 -2.13 -7.07
N ASP A 64 -12.16 -3.21 -7.84
CA ASP A 64 -11.22 -3.46 -8.93
C ASP A 64 -11.54 -2.55 -10.13
N ASP A 65 -10.60 -2.47 -11.08
CA ASP A 65 -10.76 -1.62 -12.26
C ASP A 65 -11.95 -2.05 -13.15
N SER A 66 -12.36 -3.33 -13.12
CA SER A 66 -13.56 -3.79 -13.83
C SER A 66 -14.81 -3.22 -13.20
N THR A 67 -14.96 -3.36 -11.88
CA THR A 67 -16.10 -2.81 -11.15
C THR A 67 -16.18 -1.30 -11.31
N LEU A 68 -15.05 -0.58 -11.25
CA LEU A 68 -15.05 0.87 -11.51
C LEU A 68 -15.54 1.21 -12.91
N SER A 69 -15.13 0.43 -13.93
CA SER A 69 -15.54 0.65 -15.32
C SER A 69 -17.00 0.28 -15.60
N GLU A 70 -17.58 -0.64 -14.82
CA GLU A 70 -19.00 -1.01 -14.88
C GLU A 70 -19.92 0.07 -14.28
N ILE A 71 -19.44 0.73 -13.22
CA ILE A 71 -20.19 1.73 -12.44
C ILE A 71 -20.02 3.13 -13.03
N CYS A 72 -18.78 3.55 -13.25
CA CYS A 72 -18.43 4.92 -13.59
C CYS A 72 -18.14 5.07 -15.10
N THR A 73 -18.38 6.27 -15.63
CA THR A 73 -18.05 6.55 -17.03
C THR A 73 -16.52 6.57 -17.23
N LYS A 74 -16.07 6.14 -18.42
CA LYS A 74 -14.65 6.20 -18.79
C LYS A 74 -14.08 7.63 -18.66
N THR A 75 -14.86 8.64 -19.04
CA THR A 75 -14.48 10.05 -18.91
C THR A 75 -14.26 10.43 -17.46
N TYR A 76 -15.15 10.04 -16.54
CA TYR A 76 -14.98 10.29 -15.11
C TYR A 76 -13.70 9.65 -14.57
N ILE A 77 -13.47 8.36 -14.87
CA ILE A 77 -12.29 7.61 -14.39
C ILE A 77 -10.99 8.27 -14.88
N GLN A 78 -10.92 8.59 -16.18
CA GLN A 78 -9.71 9.10 -16.81
C GLN A 78 -9.42 10.57 -16.51
N SER A 79 -10.42 11.36 -16.12
CA SER A 79 -10.26 12.80 -15.88
C SER A 79 -10.41 13.17 -14.40
N ARG A 80 -11.64 13.18 -13.87
CA ARG A 80 -11.96 13.62 -12.52
C ARG A 80 -11.32 12.73 -11.46
N TYR A 81 -11.59 11.42 -11.53
CA TYR A 81 -11.08 10.48 -10.53
C TYR A 81 -9.55 10.35 -10.61
N PHE A 82 -8.99 10.33 -11.83
CA PHE A 82 -7.54 10.33 -12.01
C PHE A 82 -6.84 11.55 -11.39
N LYS A 83 -7.38 12.77 -11.59
CA LYS A 83 -6.83 13.98 -10.98
C LYS A 83 -6.92 13.95 -9.45
N HIS A 84 -8.05 13.48 -8.93
CA HIS A 84 -8.23 13.30 -7.49
C HIS A 84 -7.20 12.33 -6.91
N ARG A 85 -7.06 11.14 -7.51
CA ARG A 85 -6.05 10.15 -7.11
C ARG A 85 -4.62 10.68 -7.21
N GLN A 86 -4.31 11.44 -8.25
CA GLN A 86 -3.01 12.10 -8.38
C GLN A 86 -2.73 13.06 -7.21
N ALA A 87 -3.70 13.88 -6.81
CA ALA A 87 -3.56 14.79 -5.68
C ALA A 87 -3.37 14.04 -4.35
N VAL A 88 -4.11 12.96 -4.14
CA VAL A 88 -3.97 12.07 -2.98
C VAL A 88 -2.56 11.48 -2.89
N LEU A 89 -2.04 10.93 -3.99
CA LEU A 89 -0.69 10.38 -4.04
C LEU A 89 0.39 11.44 -3.76
N ILE A 90 0.26 12.63 -4.36
CA ILE A 90 1.17 13.76 -4.10
C ILE A 90 1.19 14.10 -2.62
N ASN A 91 0.02 14.26 -1.99
CA ASN A 91 -0.07 14.63 -0.58
C ASN A 91 0.53 13.55 0.33
N ARG A 92 0.28 12.27 0.01
CA ARG A 92 0.90 11.15 0.73
C ARG A 92 2.43 11.18 0.63
N GLU A 93 2.98 11.42 -0.54
CA GLU A 93 4.43 11.41 -0.73
C GLU A 93 5.12 12.70 -0.25
N ARG A 94 4.42 13.84 -0.21
CA ARG A 94 4.91 15.09 0.39
C ARG A 94 5.34 14.88 1.85
N ALA A 95 4.60 14.07 2.59
CA ALA A 95 4.93 13.68 3.96
C ALA A 95 6.30 13.01 4.09
N ASN A 96 6.70 12.26 3.06
CA ASN A 96 7.90 11.43 3.07
C ASN A 96 9.13 12.17 2.54
N LEU A 97 8.95 13.30 1.85
CA LEU A 97 10.04 14.07 1.24
C LEU A 97 11.16 14.50 2.23
N PRO A 98 10.88 14.98 3.46
CA PRO A 98 11.95 15.36 4.38
C PRO A 98 12.90 14.20 4.69
N GLY A 99 12.36 13.00 4.89
CA GLY A 99 13.15 11.78 5.14
C GLY A 99 14.05 11.38 3.97
N LEU A 100 13.76 11.85 2.75
CA LEU A 100 14.53 11.55 1.54
C LEU A 100 15.56 12.64 1.20
N GLN A 101 15.63 13.73 1.97
CA GLN A 101 16.55 14.83 1.66
C GLN A 101 18.01 14.39 1.66
N ASP A 102 18.44 13.58 2.62
CA ASP A 102 19.83 13.11 2.71
C ASP A 102 20.18 12.21 1.49
N ILE A 103 19.24 11.36 1.07
CA ILE A 103 19.37 10.54 -0.16
C ILE A 103 19.49 11.43 -1.40
N ALA A 104 18.67 12.48 -1.49
CA ALA A 104 18.75 13.43 -2.60
C ALA A 104 20.07 14.20 -2.62
N VAL A 105 20.61 14.58 -1.47
CA VAL A 105 21.94 15.22 -1.38
C VAL A 105 23.04 14.28 -1.87
N ARG A 106 23.00 13.00 -1.49
CA ARG A 106 23.95 11.98 -1.98
C ARG A 106 23.85 11.82 -3.49
N GLU A 107 22.64 11.68 -4.02
CA GLU A 107 22.39 11.56 -5.46
C GLU A 107 22.89 12.79 -6.24
N ARG A 108 22.73 14.01 -5.71
CA ARG A 108 23.29 15.22 -6.33
C ARG A 108 24.82 15.17 -6.39
N LYS A 109 25.48 14.83 -5.27
CA LYS A 109 26.95 14.69 -5.24
C LYS A 109 27.43 13.67 -6.26
N ARG A 110 26.73 12.54 -6.39
CA ARG A 110 27.00 11.50 -7.39
C ARG A 110 26.90 12.05 -8.82
N ARG A 111 25.87 12.85 -9.13
CA ARG A 111 25.71 13.50 -10.45
C ARG A 111 26.84 14.50 -10.73
N ASP A 112 27.19 15.33 -9.76
CA ASP A 112 28.27 16.32 -9.89
C ASP A 112 29.63 15.65 -10.13
N GLN A 113 29.92 14.56 -9.41
CA GLN A 113 31.12 13.75 -9.61
C GLN A 113 31.13 13.06 -10.98
N GLN A 114 30.00 12.47 -11.39
CA GLN A 114 29.86 11.85 -12.71
C GLN A 114 30.10 12.87 -13.84
N GLN A 115 29.63 14.11 -13.67
CA GLN A 115 29.89 15.18 -14.61
C GLN A 115 31.39 15.48 -14.71
N LYS A 116 32.10 15.63 -13.58
CA LYS A 116 33.55 15.84 -13.56
C LYS A 116 34.32 14.69 -14.22
N LEU A 117 33.92 13.44 -13.97
CA LEU A 117 34.51 12.27 -14.63
C LEU A 117 34.30 12.31 -16.15
N ASN A 118 33.13 12.72 -16.62
CA ASN A 118 32.84 12.88 -18.04
C ASN A 118 33.65 14.02 -18.69
N GLU A 119 33.85 15.13 -17.97
CA GLU A 119 34.70 16.25 -18.40
C GLU A 119 36.16 15.80 -18.55
N ILE A 120 36.73 15.13 -17.54
CA ILE A 120 38.10 14.59 -17.59
C ILE A 120 38.22 13.58 -18.75
N ARG A 121 37.22 12.71 -18.95
CA ARG A 121 37.20 11.76 -20.08
C ARG A 121 37.20 12.50 -21.43
N SER A 122 36.46 13.60 -21.55
CA SER A 122 36.47 14.43 -22.76
C SER A 122 37.84 15.06 -23.00
N ASP A 123 38.50 15.55 -21.97
CA ASP A 123 39.84 16.14 -22.07
C ASP A 123 40.89 15.09 -22.46
N ILE A 124 40.83 13.88 -21.90
CA ILE A 124 41.66 12.75 -22.32
C ILE A 124 41.46 12.48 -23.81
N SER A 125 40.22 12.44 -24.29
CA SER A 125 39.93 12.21 -25.71
C SER A 125 40.51 13.29 -26.62
N LYS A 126 40.45 14.57 -26.22
CA LYS A 126 41.05 15.68 -26.99
C LYS A 126 42.57 15.60 -27.01
N LEU A 127 43.18 15.22 -25.89
CA LEU A 127 44.63 15.02 -25.81
C LEU A 127 45.08 13.82 -26.65
N GLU A 128 44.31 12.72 -26.66
CA GLU A 128 44.57 11.56 -27.53
C GLU A 128 44.46 11.91 -29.02
N GLU A 129 43.52 12.79 -29.39
CA GLU A 129 43.40 13.33 -30.75
C GLU A 129 44.61 14.19 -31.14
N GLN A 130 45.17 14.97 -30.20
CA GLN A 130 46.41 15.75 -30.41
C GLN A 130 47.68 14.87 -30.43
N TYR A 131 47.68 13.77 -29.67
CA TYR A 131 48.81 12.85 -29.57
C TYR A 131 49.04 12.08 -30.88
N SER A 132 47.98 11.71 -31.59
CA SER A 132 48.06 10.99 -32.87
C SER A 132 48.93 11.70 -33.93
N PRO A 133 48.68 12.97 -34.31
CA PRO A 133 49.52 13.69 -35.26
C PRO A 133 50.92 13.99 -34.70
N ALA A 134 51.06 14.24 -33.40
CA ALA A 134 52.37 14.42 -32.77
C ALA A 134 53.24 13.16 -32.91
N LEU A 135 52.67 11.98 -32.65
CA LEU A 135 53.33 10.68 -32.80
C LEU A 135 53.70 10.39 -34.26
N ILE A 136 52.80 10.68 -35.21
CA ILE A 136 53.09 10.55 -36.64
C ILE A 136 54.27 11.46 -37.03
N SER A 137 54.26 12.72 -36.58
CA SER A 137 55.33 13.68 -36.87
C SER A 137 56.68 13.25 -36.28
N PHE A 138 56.68 12.64 -35.09
CA PHE A 138 57.86 12.07 -34.45
C PHE A 138 58.40 10.86 -35.23
N ASN A 139 57.55 9.94 -35.66
CA ASN A 139 57.94 8.78 -36.47
C ASN A 139 58.54 9.19 -37.84
N ILE A 140 57.99 10.25 -38.45
CA ILE A 140 58.55 10.84 -39.68
C ILE A 140 59.96 11.40 -39.40
N ALA A 141 60.14 12.13 -38.30
CA ALA A 141 61.43 12.70 -37.92
C ALA A 141 62.51 11.62 -37.65
N ILE A 142 62.13 10.48 -37.05
CA ILE A 142 63.03 9.31 -36.91
C ILE A 142 63.50 8.84 -38.28
N THR A 143 62.56 8.66 -39.21
CA THR A 143 62.86 8.17 -40.57
C THR A 143 63.77 9.15 -41.32
N GLN A 144 63.56 10.45 -41.16
CA GLN A 144 64.40 11.50 -41.76
C GLN A 144 65.83 11.48 -41.19
N TYR A 145 65.97 11.34 -39.87
CA TYR A 145 67.27 11.23 -39.21
C TYR A 145 68.03 9.97 -39.66
N ASP A 146 67.37 8.82 -39.75
CA ASP A 146 67.97 7.57 -40.22
C ASP A 146 68.42 7.66 -41.68
N THR A 147 67.64 8.34 -42.53
CA THR A 147 68.01 8.63 -43.92
C THR A 147 69.22 9.58 -43.98
N ALA A 148 69.23 10.67 -43.23
CA ALA A 148 70.35 11.61 -43.17
C ALA A 148 71.65 10.90 -42.73
N LYS A 149 71.56 10.00 -41.75
CA LYS A 149 72.70 9.19 -41.29
C LYS A 149 73.28 8.28 -42.38
N LYS A 150 72.46 7.81 -43.33
CA LYS A 150 72.92 7.03 -44.49
C LYS A 150 73.61 7.88 -45.56
N THR A 151 73.28 9.17 -45.68
CA THR A 151 73.94 10.09 -46.64
C THR A 151 75.36 10.49 -46.23
N GLY A 152 75.65 10.50 -44.91
CA GLY A 152 76.98 10.79 -44.37
C GLY A 152 77.35 12.27 -44.27
N ASP A 153 76.46 13.21 -44.62
CA ASP A 153 76.69 14.66 -44.49
C ASP A 153 76.49 15.13 -43.02
N PRO A 154 77.54 15.62 -42.33
CA PRO A 154 77.45 16.04 -40.94
C PRO A 154 76.45 17.19 -40.69
N ALA A 155 76.26 18.09 -41.66
CA ALA A 155 75.35 19.23 -41.51
C ALA A 155 73.88 18.78 -41.55
N GLN A 156 73.53 17.87 -42.46
CA GLN A 156 72.18 17.30 -42.58
C GLN A 156 71.82 16.42 -41.38
N VAL A 157 72.79 15.68 -40.83
CA VAL A 157 72.59 14.86 -39.63
C VAL A 157 72.35 15.73 -38.39
N ALA A 158 73.05 16.87 -38.27
CA ALA A 158 72.85 17.80 -37.17
C ALA A 158 71.45 18.45 -37.21
N ASP A 159 71.03 18.91 -38.38
CA ASP A 159 69.69 19.51 -38.61
C ASP A 159 68.55 18.52 -38.33
N ALA A 160 68.64 17.30 -38.89
CA ALA A 160 67.66 16.25 -38.65
C ALA A 160 67.57 15.84 -37.16
N ARG A 161 68.66 15.93 -36.40
CA ARG A 161 68.67 15.66 -34.96
C ARG A 161 67.91 16.73 -34.16
N VAL A 162 68.11 18.01 -34.48
CA VAL A 162 67.35 19.11 -33.85
C VAL A 162 65.85 18.94 -34.08
N HIS A 163 65.46 18.57 -35.31
CA HIS A 163 64.06 18.27 -35.62
C HIS A 163 63.52 17.05 -34.88
N LEU A 164 64.30 15.96 -34.76
CA LEU A 164 63.92 14.77 -34.00
C LEU A 164 63.69 15.10 -32.52
N ASP A 165 64.61 15.80 -31.88
CA ASP A 165 64.53 16.15 -30.46
C ASP A 165 63.33 17.06 -30.17
N SER A 166 63.08 18.07 -31.01
CA SER A 166 61.90 18.94 -30.88
C SER A 166 60.58 18.19 -31.02
N ARG A 167 60.47 17.24 -31.97
CA ARG A 167 59.25 16.43 -32.15
C ARG A 167 59.08 15.40 -31.05
N LYS A 168 60.17 14.89 -30.48
CA LYS A 168 60.17 14.01 -29.32
C LYS A 168 59.59 14.72 -28.09
N GLU A 169 60.09 15.92 -27.78
CA GLU A 169 59.59 16.73 -26.66
C GLU A 169 58.10 17.04 -26.80
N ALA A 170 57.65 17.44 -27.99
CA ALA A 170 56.23 17.68 -28.25
C ALA A 170 55.35 16.43 -28.05
N CYS A 171 55.84 15.25 -28.41
CA CYS A 171 55.14 13.97 -28.23
C CYS A 171 55.11 13.55 -26.74
N GLU A 172 56.22 13.72 -26.03
CA GLU A 172 56.34 13.40 -24.60
C GLU A 172 55.47 14.31 -23.73
N GLU A 173 55.36 15.60 -24.07
CA GLU A 173 54.53 16.56 -23.36
C GLU A 173 53.03 16.18 -23.42
N VAL A 174 52.50 15.90 -24.62
CA VAL A 174 51.09 15.48 -24.77
C VAL A 174 50.86 14.14 -24.07
N ARG A 175 51.81 13.20 -24.15
CA ARG A 175 51.73 11.91 -23.45
C ARG A 175 51.67 12.07 -21.93
N LYS A 176 52.46 12.99 -21.38
CA LYS A 176 52.47 13.31 -19.96
C LYS A 176 51.12 13.89 -19.53
N GLN A 177 50.57 14.84 -20.29
CA GLN A 177 49.24 15.42 -20.02
C GLN A 177 48.13 14.35 -20.02
N ILE A 178 48.18 13.38 -20.94
CA ILE A 178 47.25 12.23 -20.95
C ILE A 178 47.41 11.39 -19.68
N HIS A 179 48.64 11.12 -19.25
CA HIS A 179 48.92 10.35 -18.05
C HIS A 179 48.39 11.05 -16.80
N ASP A 180 48.70 12.34 -16.63
CA ASP A 180 48.25 13.16 -15.51
C ASP A 180 46.71 13.21 -15.43
N LYS A 181 46.03 13.37 -16.58
CA LYS A 181 44.56 13.34 -16.64
C LYS A 181 43.97 11.95 -16.35
N LYS A 182 44.63 10.88 -16.78
CA LYS A 182 44.22 9.50 -16.43
C LYS A 182 44.39 9.21 -14.95
N ASP A 183 45.42 9.78 -14.32
CA ASP A 183 45.62 9.70 -12.87
C ASP A 183 44.54 10.48 -12.13
N GLU A 184 44.25 11.72 -12.54
CA GLU A 184 43.15 12.52 -12.01
C GLU A 184 41.81 11.77 -12.08
N TYR A 185 41.51 11.13 -13.23
CA TYR A 185 40.32 10.31 -13.41
C TYR A 185 40.28 9.12 -12.44
N ARG A 186 41.40 8.40 -12.29
CA ARG A 186 41.50 7.26 -11.38
C ARG A 186 41.30 7.68 -9.93
N THR A 187 41.99 8.71 -9.47
CA THR A 187 41.86 9.23 -8.11
C THR A 187 40.43 9.67 -7.80
N LEU A 188 39.78 10.40 -8.72
CA LEU A 188 38.41 10.85 -8.51
C LEU A 188 37.41 9.68 -8.50
N ARG A 189 37.61 8.67 -9.36
CA ARG A 189 36.79 7.45 -9.41
C ARG A 189 36.97 6.60 -8.16
N ASP A 190 38.20 6.42 -7.69
CA ASP A 190 38.49 5.55 -6.54
C ASP A 190 37.98 6.20 -5.25
N LEU A 191 38.11 7.52 -5.08
CA LEU A 191 37.50 8.26 -3.96
C LEU A 191 35.98 8.03 -3.85
N TYR A 192 35.30 7.83 -4.98
CA TYR A 192 33.85 7.58 -5.03
C TYR A 192 33.47 6.18 -4.54
N ILE A 193 34.21 5.15 -4.94
CA ILE A 193 33.96 3.75 -4.55
C ILE A 193 34.07 3.60 -3.02
N TYR A 194 35.11 4.19 -2.42
CA TYR A 194 35.32 4.10 -0.97
C TYR A 194 34.29 4.88 -0.13
N THR A 195 33.71 5.97 -0.65
CA THR A 195 32.68 6.74 0.10
C THR A 195 31.30 6.08 0.14
N ASP A 196 30.95 5.28 -0.88
CA ASP A 196 29.69 4.52 -0.87
C ASP A 196 29.81 3.30 0.09
N ASP A 197 30.96 2.62 0.11
CA ASP A 197 31.21 1.46 0.99
C ASP A 197 31.33 1.83 2.48
N GLU A 198 31.99 2.95 2.86
CA GLU A 198 32.08 3.35 4.28
C GLU A 198 30.74 3.82 4.85
N GLU A 199 29.88 4.49 4.07
CA GLU A 199 28.53 4.89 4.53
C GLU A 199 27.56 3.70 4.62
N GLU A 200 27.67 2.69 3.75
CA GLU A 200 26.90 1.43 3.85
C GLU A 200 27.36 0.55 5.01
N VAL A 201 28.67 0.38 5.21
CA VAL A 201 29.23 -0.39 6.34
C VAL A 201 28.90 0.28 7.67
N HIS A 202 28.88 1.61 7.76
CA HIS A 202 28.41 2.33 8.95
C HIS A 202 26.89 2.23 9.18
N ALA A 203 26.09 2.13 8.11
CA ALA A 203 24.64 1.91 8.22
C ALA A 203 24.29 0.49 8.70
N GLU A 204 25.03 -0.52 8.24
CA GLU A 204 24.86 -1.92 8.67
C GLU A 204 25.39 -2.17 10.08
N SER A 205 26.53 -1.58 10.46
CA SER A 205 27.06 -1.67 11.83
C SER A 205 26.26 -0.88 12.88
N ALA A 206 25.49 0.13 12.45
CA ALA A 206 24.51 0.82 13.31
C ALA A 206 23.22 0.02 13.56
N ALA A 207 22.93 -1.01 12.76
CA ALA A 207 21.77 -1.88 12.97
C ALA A 207 22.03 -2.99 14.00
N GLY A 208 23.29 -3.21 14.40
CA GLY A 208 23.72 -4.31 15.27
C GLY A 208 24.25 -3.93 16.65
N SER A 209 24.13 -2.68 17.11
CA SER A 209 24.58 -2.30 18.46
C SER A 209 23.59 -1.41 19.20
N ASP A 210 23.47 -1.67 20.50
CA ASP A 210 22.46 -1.19 21.43
C ASP A 210 22.10 0.30 21.34
N GLY A 211 20.80 0.56 21.25
CA GLY A 211 20.12 1.43 22.22
C GLY A 211 20.35 2.94 22.15
N LYS A 212 20.84 3.50 21.05
CA LYS A 212 20.64 4.93 20.76
C LYS A 212 19.77 5.07 19.52
N GLU A 213 18.47 5.31 19.76
CA GLU A 213 17.57 5.82 18.73
C GLU A 213 18.30 6.94 17.98
N ASN A 214 18.59 6.70 16.70
CA ASN A 214 19.16 7.69 15.81
C ASN A 214 18.12 8.82 15.76
N GLU A 215 18.32 9.89 16.54
CA GLU A 215 17.41 11.03 16.59
C GLU A 215 17.21 11.51 15.15
N ARG A 216 16.07 11.16 14.56
CA ARG A 216 15.71 11.59 13.20
C ARG A 216 15.95 13.10 13.15
N LYS A 217 16.93 13.53 12.33
CA LYS A 217 17.32 14.94 12.22
C LYS A 217 16.05 15.76 12.02
N LYS A 218 15.69 16.57 13.01
CA LYS A 218 14.46 17.37 12.99
C LYS A 218 14.61 18.46 11.93
N PHE A 219 13.83 18.36 10.86
CA PHE A 219 13.69 19.45 9.90
C PHE A 219 12.77 20.51 10.48
N ILE A 220 13.17 21.79 10.37
CA ILE A 220 12.37 22.88 10.92
C ILE A 220 11.20 23.20 9.99
N ARG A 221 11.46 23.28 8.67
CA ARG A 221 10.49 23.71 7.66
C ARG A 221 10.98 23.52 6.23
N ARG A 222 10.11 23.81 5.26
CA ARG A 222 10.48 23.93 3.84
C ARG A 222 11.42 25.11 3.57
N CYS A 223 12.29 24.94 2.57
CA CYS A 223 13.15 26.00 2.06
C CYS A 223 12.30 27.13 1.46
N THR A 224 12.67 28.37 1.75
CA THR A 224 11.97 29.59 1.28
C THR A 224 12.55 30.22 0.04
N ARG A 225 13.60 29.60 -0.52
CA ARG A 225 14.13 30.00 -1.81
C ARG A 225 13.17 29.60 -2.91
N ASP A 226 12.95 30.50 -3.85
CA ASP A 226 12.12 30.23 -5.02
C ASP A 226 12.62 28.99 -5.78
N ASN A 227 11.67 28.15 -6.19
CA ASN A 227 11.91 26.88 -6.90
C ASN A 227 12.74 25.83 -6.15
N CYS A 228 12.99 25.98 -4.84
CA CYS A 228 13.64 24.93 -4.05
C CYS A 228 12.61 24.03 -3.36
N GLN A 229 12.75 22.71 -3.56
CA GLN A 229 11.88 21.70 -2.94
C GLN A 229 12.46 21.11 -1.64
N GLY A 230 13.60 21.61 -1.18
CA GLY A 230 14.28 21.11 0.01
C GLY A 230 13.70 21.63 1.34
N PHE A 231 14.30 21.17 2.43
CA PHE A 231 13.95 21.43 3.81
C PHE A 231 15.15 22.00 4.57
N LEU A 232 14.87 22.86 5.54
CA LEU A 232 15.84 23.50 6.40
C LEU A 232 16.17 22.63 7.61
N SER A 233 17.46 22.49 7.89
CA SER A 233 17.96 21.90 9.13
C SER A 233 17.72 22.83 10.33
N THR A 234 18.06 22.36 11.53
CA THR A 234 18.07 23.17 12.76
C THR A 234 18.93 24.44 12.63
N ALA A 235 19.96 24.41 11.79
CA ALA A 235 20.82 25.54 11.46
C ALA A 235 20.24 26.48 10.39
N TRP A 236 18.97 26.32 10.00
CA TRP A 236 18.31 27.11 8.95
C TRP A 236 18.98 27.01 7.57
N LYS A 237 19.78 25.96 7.35
CA LYS A 237 20.43 25.64 6.08
C LYS A 237 19.62 24.61 5.30
N CYS A 238 19.37 24.87 4.03
CA CYS A 238 18.78 23.88 3.14
C CYS A 238 19.82 22.84 2.70
N GLY A 239 19.51 21.55 2.81
CA GLY A 239 20.41 20.49 2.31
C GLY A 239 20.53 20.46 0.78
N ILE A 240 19.47 20.85 0.07
CA ILE A 240 19.39 20.76 -1.40
C ILE A 240 20.02 21.98 -2.09
N CYS A 241 19.63 23.20 -1.71
CA CYS A 241 20.19 24.39 -2.36
C CYS A 241 21.38 25.00 -1.62
N GLU A 242 21.70 24.51 -0.42
CA GLU A 242 22.78 24.97 0.47
C GLU A 242 22.67 26.41 1.00
N PHE A 243 21.57 27.10 0.70
CA PHE A 243 21.31 28.44 1.22
C PHE A 243 20.80 28.41 2.66
N TYR A 244 21.17 29.46 3.39
CA TYR A 244 20.65 29.81 4.69
C TYR A 244 19.42 30.70 4.53
N SER A 245 18.40 30.43 5.36
CA SER A 245 17.25 31.31 5.51
C SER A 245 17.34 32.04 6.84
N CYS A 246 16.83 33.27 6.88
CA CYS A 246 16.77 34.04 8.11
C CYS A 246 15.72 33.45 9.06
N ASN A 247 16.15 33.13 10.29
CA ASN A 247 15.27 32.62 11.32
C ASN A 247 14.26 33.66 11.84
N LYS A 248 14.47 34.97 11.58
CA LYS A 248 13.62 36.08 12.02
C LYS A 248 12.51 36.43 11.01
N CYS A 249 12.86 36.62 9.75
CA CYS A 249 11.91 37.08 8.71
C CYS A 249 11.53 35.99 7.69
N PHE A 250 12.10 34.79 7.82
CA PHE A 250 11.83 33.65 6.94
C PHE A 250 12.24 33.82 5.48
N LYS A 251 12.97 34.88 5.11
CA LYS A 251 13.50 35.07 3.76
C LYS A 251 14.89 34.50 3.59
N GLU A 252 15.33 34.38 2.34
CA GLU A 252 16.69 33.94 2.02
C GLU A 252 17.74 34.92 2.56
N LYS A 253 18.86 34.37 3.06
CA LYS A 253 20.00 35.13 3.60
C LYS A 253 21.20 35.04 2.66
N GLY A 254 21.67 33.83 2.37
CA GLY A 254 22.85 33.62 1.51
C GLY A 254 23.43 32.21 1.60
N LYS A 255 24.66 32.00 1.12
CA LYS A 255 25.38 30.70 1.17
C LYS A 255 26.16 30.51 2.47
N LYS A 256 26.48 31.60 3.17
CA LYS A 256 27.14 31.57 4.47
C LYS A 256 26.18 31.98 5.58
N PRO A 257 26.37 31.49 6.82
CA PRO A 257 25.56 31.89 7.96
C PRO A 257 25.58 33.40 8.21
N ASP A 258 26.69 34.08 7.90
CA ASP A 258 26.95 35.48 8.22
C ASP A 258 26.74 36.44 7.03
N ASP A 259 26.18 35.96 5.92
CA ASP A 259 25.92 36.82 4.76
C ASP A 259 24.97 37.98 5.17
N PRO A 260 25.27 39.23 4.78
CA PRO A 260 24.47 40.38 5.18
C PRO A 260 23.05 40.25 4.63
N HIS A 261 22.06 40.42 5.51
CA HIS A 261 20.64 40.32 5.18
C HIS A 261 19.86 41.32 6.03
N GLU A 262 19.02 42.11 5.36
CA GLU A 262 18.14 43.09 5.99
C GLU A 262 16.71 42.53 6.06
N CYS A 263 16.17 42.45 7.28
CA CYS A 263 14.80 42.01 7.48
C CYS A 263 13.83 43.17 7.27
N LEU A 264 13.11 43.16 6.14
CA LEU A 264 12.00 44.09 5.93
C LEU A 264 10.93 43.92 7.01
N LYS A 265 10.34 45.04 7.45
CA LYS A 265 9.30 45.09 8.48
C LYS A 265 8.11 44.18 8.16
N GLU A 266 7.64 44.20 6.93
CA GLU A 266 6.53 43.36 6.44
C GLU A 266 6.81 41.86 6.62
N ASN A 267 8.05 41.43 6.34
CA ASN A 267 8.45 40.03 6.48
C ASN A 267 8.59 39.62 7.96
N LEU A 268 8.96 40.55 8.84
CA LEU A 268 9.00 40.32 10.28
C LEU A 268 7.59 40.18 10.85
N GLU A 269 6.68 41.08 10.49
CA GLU A 269 5.27 41.05 10.91
C GLU A 269 4.57 39.78 10.42
N THR A 270 4.79 39.41 9.16
CA THR A 270 4.27 38.14 8.60
C THR A 270 4.85 36.94 9.34
N ALA A 271 6.16 36.92 9.60
CA ALA A 271 6.80 35.83 10.33
C ALA A 271 6.32 35.75 11.80
N GLU A 272 6.02 36.87 12.42
CA GLU A 272 5.49 36.96 13.78
C GLU A 272 4.06 36.44 13.86
N LEU A 273 3.18 36.84 12.92
CA LEU A 273 1.83 36.29 12.77
C LEU A 273 1.87 34.76 12.61
N ILE A 274 2.73 34.25 11.72
CA ILE A 274 2.89 32.80 11.52
C ILE A 274 3.37 32.11 12.81
N ARG A 275 4.31 32.70 13.56
CA ARG A 275 4.77 32.11 14.83
C ARG A 275 3.71 32.12 15.93
N LYS A 276 2.85 33.15 15.94
CA LYS A 276 1.78 33.29 16.91
C LYS A 276 0.72 32.20 16.71
N ASP A 277 0.29 32.01 15.47
CA ASP A 277 -0.90 31.21 15.18
C ASP A 277 -0.59 29.80 14.65
N SER A 278 0.68 29.53 14.28
CA SER A 278 1.09 28.28 13.64
C SER A 278 2.38 27.67 14.20
N LYS A 279 2.47 26.33 14.17
CA LYS A 279 3.71 25.58 14.47
C LYS A 279 4.05 24.61 13.34
N PRO A 280 5.34 24.36 13.06
CA PRO A 280 5.73 23.38 12.07
C PRO A 280 5.41 21.97 12.55
N CYS A 281 4.88 21.14 11.64
CA CYS A 281 4.67 19.73 11.87
C CYS A 281 6.00 19.04 12.17
N PRO A 282 6.11 18.21 13.23
CA PRO A 282 7.34 17.51 13.55
C PRO A 282 7.75 16.45 12.52
N ASN A 283 6.84 16.03 11.62
CA ASN A 283 7.14 15.07 10.57
C ASN A 283 7.48 15.74 9.23
N CYS A 284 6.65 16.69 8.76
CA CYS A 284 6.83 17.31 7.44
C CYS A 284 7.31 18.77 7.44
N GLY A 285 7.34 19.46 8.58
CA GLY A 285 7.73 20.87 8.68
C GLY A 285 6.71 21.88 8.13
N GLU A 286 5.51 21.45 7.75
CA GLU A 286 4.41 22.32 7.33
C GLU A 286 3.85 23.11 8.51
N PHE A 287 3.56 24.40 8.34
CA PHE A 287 2.94 25.19 9.41
C PHE A 287 1.46 24.81 9.54
N ILE A 288 1.08 24.39 10.74
CA ILE A 288 -0.29 24.01 11.07
C ILE A 288 -0.81 25.04 12.04
N THR A 289 -1.99 25.58 11.76
CA THR A 289 -2.75 26.42 12.68
C THR A 289 -3.50 25.56 13.69
N LYS A 290 -3.53 25.98 14.96
CA LYS A 290 -4.25 25.26 16.00
C LYS A 290 -5.76 25.46 15.84
N SER A 291 -6.51 24.38 15.64
CA SER A 291 -7.98 24.40 15.66
C SER A 291 -8.45 23.76 16.97
N GLU A 292 -8.78 24.59 17.98
CA GLU A 292 -9.16 24.12 19.32
C GLU A 292 -10.67 23.99 19.51
N GLY A 293 -11.06 23.14 20.46
CA GLY A 293 -12.38 23.13 21.07
C GLY A 293 -12.46 24.17 22.18
N CYS A 294 -13.42 25.09 22.14
CA CYS A 294 -13.42 26.32 22.95
C CYS A 294 -14.82 26.73 23.42
N PHE A 295 -14.90 27.69 24.35
CA PHE A 295 -16.11 28.19 24.98
C PHE A 295 -16.57 29.52 24.39
N ALA A 296 -17.87 29.80 24.40
CA ALA A 296 -18.38 31.13 24.09
C ALA A 296 -17.95 32.16 25.16
N LYS A 297 -18.13 33.43 24.84
CA LYS A 297 -17.98 34.53 25.79
C LYS A 297 -18.83 34.30 27.04
N ASP A 298 -18.37 34.84 28.18
CA ASP A 298 -19.08 34.89 29.45
C ASP A 298 -19.34 33.51 30.09
N THR A 299 -18.59 32.48 29.68
CA THR A 299 -18.64 31.17 30.33
C THR A 299 -17.86 31.24 31.66
N PRO A 300 -18.48 30.94 32.82
CA PRO A 300 -17.86 31.12 34.12
C PRO A 300 -17.02 29.89 34.55
N ILE A 301 -15.75 30.12 34.89
CA ILE A 301 -14.74 29.11 35.18
C ILE A 301 -14.29 29.20 36.64
N LEU A 302 -14.12 28.05 37.31
CA LEU A 302 -13.71 27.99 38.71
C LEU A 302 -12.19 28.03 38.86
N CYS A 303 -11.68 29.09 39.50
CA CYS A 303 -10.27 29.23 39.85
C CYS A 303 -9.94 28.51 41.17
N TRP A 304 -8.66 28.18 41.35
CA TRP A 304 -8.15 27.44 42.53
C TRP A 304 -8.37 28.17 43.85
N ASP A 305 -8.37 29.51 43.83
CA ASP A 305 -8.65 30.37 44.98
C ASP A 305 -10.15 30.47 45.31
N GLY A 306 -11.01 29.78 44.55
CA GLY A 306 -12.47 29.81 44.69
C GLY A 306 -13.14 30.98 43.97
N THR A 307 -12.40 31.85 43.29
CA THR A 307 -12.96 32.92 42.47
C THR A 307 -13.48 32.37 41.13
N ILE A 308 -14.35 33.16 40.48
CA ILE A 308 -14.87 32.84 39.15
C ILE A 308 -14.27 33.83 38.15
N LYS A 309 -13.67 33.31 37.09
CA LYS A 309 -13.25 34.09 35.91
C LYS A 309 -14.09 33.72 34.71
N LEU A 310 -14.39 34.70 33.86
CA LEU A 310 -15.08 34.45 32.59
C LEU A 310 -14.09 33.96 31.53
N SER A 311 -14.59 33.22 30.54
CA SER A 311 -13.78 32.59 29.50
C SER A 311 -12.85 33.56 28.75
N GLN A 312 -13.30 34.79 28.48
CA GLN A 312 -12.49 35.82 27.83
C GLN A 312 -11.38 36.42 28.74
N ASP A 313 -11.49 36.25 30.05
CA ASP A 313 -10.61 36.87 31.05
C ASP A 313 -9.56 35.89 31.60
N ILE A 314 -9.56 34.64 31.12
CA ILE A 314 -8.55 33.63 31.48
C ILE A 314 -7.19 34.01 30.91
N GLN A 315 -6.15 33.94 31.74
CA GLN A 315 -4.78 34.30 31.40
C GLN A 315 -3.81 33.13 31.59
N VAL A 316 -2.69 33.14 30.84
CA VAL A 316 -1.60 32.18 31.06
C VAL A 316 -1.04 32.33 32.47
N GLY A 317 -0.90 31.21 33.18
CA GLY A 317 -0.51 31.17 34.58
C GLY A 317 -1.68 31.14 35.57
N ASP A 318 -2.93 31.34 35.11
CA ASP A 318 -4.09 31.19 35.98
C ASP A 318 -4.20 29.76 36.53
N GLU A 319 -4.61 29.66 37.79
CA GLU A 319 -4.78 28.39 38.48
C GLU A 319 -6.27 28.03 38.55
N LEU A 320 -6.64 26.89 37.97
CA LEU A 320 -7.99 26.33 37.90
C LEU A 320 -8.10 25.06 38.75
N VAL A 321 -9.33 24.62 38.99
CA VAL A 321 -9.62 23.38 39.72
C VAL A 321 -9.81 22.23 38.73
N GLY A 322 -9.07 21.13 38.91
CA GLY A 322 -9.24 19.88 38.17
C GLY A 322 -10.49 19.09 38.61
N ASP A 323 -10.98 18.20 37.75
CA ASP A 323 -12.08 17.27 38.08
C ASP A 323 -11.73 16.27 39.19
N ASP A 324 -10.44 16.02 39.40
CA ASP A 324 -9.87 15.23 40.48
C ASP A 324 -9.61 16.04 41.77
N GLY A 325 -10.01 17.31 41.80
CA GLY A 325 -9.78 18.21 42.93
C GLY A 325 -8.35 18.71 43.07
N THR A 326 -7.47 18.45 42.10
CA THR A 326 -6.08 18.95 42.10
C THR A 326 -5.94 20.22 41.27
N LYS A 327 -4.89 21.01 41.55
CA LYS A 327 -4.63 22.28 40.86
C LYS A 327 -4.31 22.07 39.37
N ARG A 328 -4.75 23.00 38.53
CA ARG A 328 -4.46 23.06 37.09
C ARG A 328 -3.92 24.43 36.72
N THR A 329 -2.79 24.50 36.03
CA THR A 329 -2.20 25.77 35.57
C THR A 329 -2.51 25.99 34.10
N VAL A 330 -2.98 27.18 33.72
CA VAL A 330 -3.20 27.57 32.33
C VAL A 330 -1.86 27.80 31.62
N ILE A 331 -1.64 27.09 30.51
CA ILE A 331 -0.38 27.07 29.75
C ILE A 331 -0.44 27.98 28.52
N SER A 332 -1.61 28.08 27.87
CA SER A 332 -1.78 28.82 26.61
C SER A 332 -3.23 29.23 26.41
N LEU A 333 -3.47 30.30 25.63
CA LEU A 333 -4.80 30.81 25.26
C LEU A 333 -5.03 30.72 23.75
N VAL A 334 -6.30 30.70 23.33
CA VAL A 334 -6.74 30.76 21.94
C VAL A 334 -8.11 31.44 21.84
N ASP A 335 -8.38 32.11 20.72
CA ASP A 335 -9.69 32.66 20.38
C ASP A 335 -9.97 32.49 18.87
N GLY A 336 -11.23 32.57 18.46
CA GLY A 336 -11.63 32.42 17.05
C GLY A 336 -13.14 32.45 16.85
N GLU A 337 -13.60 32.17 15.63
CA GLU A 337 -15.03 32.14 15.28
C GLU A 337 -15.44 30.77 14.72
N ASP A 338 -16.60 30.26 15.13
CA ASP A 338 -17.16 28.99 14.67
C ASP A 338 -18.68 28.96 14.91
N ILE A 339 -19.36 27.94 14.38
CA ILE A 339 -20.71 27.58 14.83
C ILE A 339 -20.62 27.11 16.28
N LEU A 340 -21.40 27.77 17.13
CA LEU A 340 -21.52 27.52 18.55
C LEU A 340 -22.75 26.65 18.84
N TYR A 341 -22.62 25.83 19.87
CA TYR A 341 -23.63 24.90 20.35
C TYR A 341 -23.84 25.10 21.84
N GLU A 342 -25.09 25.26 22.23
CA GLU A 342 -25.49 25.36 23.63
C GLU A 342 -25.68 23.95 24.20
N VAL A 343 -24.93 23.63 25.24
CA VAL A 343 -25.00 22.37 25.98
C VAL A 343 -25.79 22.61 27.26
N THR A 344 -27.04 22.17 27.26
CA THR A 344 -27.93 22.21 28.43
C THR A 344 -27.76 20.94 29.25
N GLN A 345 -27.76 21.08 30.58
CA GLN A 345 -27.51 19.99 31.51
C GLN A 345 -28.58 19.95 32.61
N THR A 346 -28.95 18.76 33.09
CA THR A 346 -29.94 18.63 34.19
C THR A 346 -29.35 18.90 35.58
N ALA A 347 -28.08 18.58 35.82
CA ALA A 347 -27.41 18.75 37.11
C ALA A 347 -26.25 19.76 37.09
N GLY A 348 -25.95 20.35 35.92
CA GLY A 348 -24.85 21.30 35.71
C GLY A 348 -25.32 22.61 35.08
N ILE A 349 -24.41 23.58 34.94
CA ILE A 349 -24.71 24.81 34.20
C ILE A 349 -24.84 24.53 32.70
N THR A 350 -25.68 25.33 32.05
CA THR A 350 -25.66 25.44 30.59
C THR A 350 -24.43 26.22 30.17
N TYR A 351 -23.72 25.72 29.16
CA TYR A 351 -22.55 26.38 28.60
C TYR A 351 -22.52 26.24 27.09
N THR A 352 -21.91 27.21 26.42
CA THR A 352 -21.88 27.26 24.96
C THR A 352 -20.46 27.04 24.47
N VAL A 353 -20.30 26.17 23.48
CA VAL A 353 -19.01 25.73 22.96
C VAL A 353 -19.02 25.62 21.45
N ASN A 354 -17.85 25.68 20.82
CA ASN A 354 -17.75 25.50 19.38
C ASN A 354 -17.96 24.04 18.94
N SER A 355 -18.15 23.84 17.63
CA SER A 355 -18.38 22.53 17.01
C SER A 355 -17.32 21.47 17.36
N LYS A 356 -16.09 21.90 17.69
CA LYS A 356 -14.91 21.06 17.92
C LYS A 356 -14.63 20.78 19.40
N HIS A 357 -15.41 21.34 20.33
CA HIS A 357 -15.26 21.12 21.77
C HIS A 357 -15.56 19.66 22.13
N LYS A 358 -14.79 19.10 23.07
CA LYS A 358 -14.96 17.71 23.52
C LYS A 358 -15.77 17.64 24.79
N LEU A 359 -16.89 16.93 24.71
CA LEU A 359 -17.72 16.63 25.85
C LEU A 359 -17.08 15.50 26.66
N LEU A 360 -17.00 15.68 27.98
CA LEU A 360 -16.64 14.61 28.91
C LEU A 360 -17.90 13.88 29.35
N LEU A 361 -18.01 12.60 29.00
CA LEU A 361 -19.24 11.82 29.19
C LEU A 361 -18.97 10.52 29.95
N THR A 362 -19.89 10.13 30.83
CA THR A 362 -19.99 8.82 31.47
C THR A 362 -21.09 8.00 30.77
N ALA A 363 -21.05 6.67 30.90
CA ALA A 363 -22.08 5.79 30.33
C ALA A 363 -22.54 4.73 31.34
N HIS A 364 -23.82 4.36 31.26
CA HIS A 364 -24.46 3.34 32.10
C HIS A 364 -25.01 2.17 31.27
N ALA A 365 -24.16 1.37 30.61
CA ALA A 365 -24.51 0.10 29.92
C ALA A 365 -23.29 -0.50 29.16
N PRO A 366 -23.31 -1.81 28.77
CA PRO A 366 -22.17 -2.45 28.10
C PRO A 366 -21.85 -1.88 26.71
N GLU A 367 -20.56 -1.92 26.35
CA GLU A 367 -19.86 -1.27 25.22
C GLU A 367 -20.45 -1.42 23.79
N SER A 368 -21.45 -2.28 23.56
CA SER A 368 -21.86 -2.69 22.21
C SER A 368 -22.51 -1.56 21.39
N ALA A 369 -23.09 -0.54 22.02
CA ALA A 369 -23.74 0.59 21.34
C ALA A 369 -22.81 1.77 21.01
N ILE A 370 -21.64 1.87 21.65
CA ILE A 370 -20.69 3.02 21.54
C ILE A 370 -19.30 2.53 21.07
N SER A 371 -19.26 1.40 20.36
CA SER A 371 -18.03 0.66 20.00
C SER A 371 -17.02 1.44 19.13
N SER A 372 -17.43 2.56 18.51
CA SER A 372 -16.55 3.43 17.73
C SER A 372 -15.66 4.35 18.59
N TYR A 373 -15.97 4.54 19.88
CA TYR A 373 -15.20 5.40 20.78
C TYR A 373 -14.61 4.57 21.93
N LYS A 374 -13.28 4.57 22.05
CA LYS A 374 -12.58 3.89 23.13
C LYS A 374 -12.76 4.65 24.44
N MET A 375 -13.25 3.97 25.47
CA MET A 375 -13.33 4.48 26.83
C MET A 375 -11.92 4.63 27.42
N SER A 376 -11.64 5.76 28.06
CA SER A 376 -10.39 5.99 28.79
C SER A 376 -10.71 6.55 30.16
N ASP A 377 -10.12 5.98 31.22
CA ASP A 377 -10.35 6.44 32.60
C ASP A 377 -11.85 6.45 32.98
N ASN A 378 -12.58 5.42 32.54
CA ASN A 378 -14.05 5.29 32.68
C ASN A 378 -14.87 6.45 32.08
N MET A 379 -14.32 7.15 31.08
CA MET A 379 -14.99 8.27 30.42
C MET A 379 -14.92 8.16 28.89
N TYR A 380 -15.92 8.76 28.23
CA TYR A 380 -15.98 9.00 26.80
C TYR A 380 -15.69 10.48 26.50
N GLU A 381 -14.87 10.73 25.51
CA GLU A 381 -14.57 12.09 25.04
C GLU A 381 -15.06 12.24 23.60
N ILE A 382 -16.18 12.94 23.42
CA ILE A 382 -16.86 13.03 22.12
C ILE A 382 -16.93 14.50 21.70
N PRO A 383 -16.38 14.88 20.53
CA PRO A 383 -16.57 16.23 19.98
C PRO A 383 -18.06 16.56 19.77
N VAL A 384 -18.44 17.83 19.95
CA VAL A 384 -19.84 18.26 19.78
C VAL A 384 -20.38 17.90 18.39
N HIS A 385 -19.62 18.15 17.32
CA HIS A 385 -20.02 17.79 15.95
C HIS A 385 -20.26 16.29 15.76
N ASP A 386 -19.59 15.41 16.50
CA ASP A 386 -19.81 13.97 16.43
C ASP A 386 -21.03 13.57 17.28
N TYR A 387 -21.17 14.16 18.48
CA TYR A 387 -22.27 13.88 19.39
C TYR A 387 -23.64 14.13 18.73
N ILE A 388 -23.79 15.24 17.99
CA ILE A 388 -25.05 15.57 17.33
C ILE A 388 -25.48 14.52 16.29
N HIS A 389 -24.52 13.77 15.72
CA HIS A 389 -24.78 12.71 14.74
C HIS A 389 -24.97 11.31 15.35
N LEU A 390 -24.83 11.16 16.67
CA LEU A 390 -25.14 9.90 17.35
C LEU A 390 -26.65 9.58 17.32
N SER A 391 -26.98 8.28 17.38
CA SER A 391 -28.35 7.82 17.52
C SER A 391 -28.95 8.30 18.85
N ASN A 392 -30.27 8.45 18.89
CA ASN A 392 -30.96 8.89 20.11
C ASN A 392 -30.72 7.92 21.28
N ASP A 393 -30.64 6.62 21.00
CA ASP A 393 -30.34 5.60 22.01
C ASP A 393 -28.93 5.79 22.60
N ALA A 394 -27.93 6.09 21.76
CA ALA A 394 -26.58 6.37 22.22
C ALA A 394 -26.51 7.67 23.04
N LYS A 395 -27.24 8.71 22.62
CA LYS A 395 -27.33 9.98 23.36
C LYS A 395 -27.96 9.80 24.74
N GLN A 396 -28.97 8.92 24.87
CA GLN A 396 -29.62 8.64 26.17
C GLN A 396 -28.70 7.93 27.16
N LEU A 397 -27.76 7.12 26.67
CA LEU A 397 -26.80 6.39 27.51
C LEU A 397 -25.63 7.26 28.00
N LEU A 398 -25.33 8.35 27.28
CA LEU A 398 -24.22 9.24 27.58
C LEU A 398 -24.67 10.39 28.48
N LYS A 399 -24.01 10.55 29.63
CA LYS A 399 -24.28 11.61 30.60
C LYS A 399 -23.04 12.49 30.76
N GLY A 400 -23.23 13.80 30.89
CA GLY A 400 -22.21 14.68 31.45
C GLY A 400 -22.07 14.41 32.94
N TYR A 401 -21.13 15.08 33.62
CA TYR A 401 -21.04 14.97 35.07
C TYR A 401 -20.50 16.23 35.72
N LYS A 402 -20.87 16.37 36.98
CA LYS A 402 -20.45 17.41 37.90
C LYS A 402 -19.73 16.78 39.08
N THR A 403 -18.76 17.48 39.67
CA THR A 403 -17.95 16.93 40.75
C THR A 403 -18.19 17.70 42.04
N VAL A 404 -18.88 17.10 43.00
CA VAL A 404 -19.19 17.73 44.30
C VAL A 404 -18.45 16.97 45.39
N HIS A 405 -17.50 17.63 46.07
CA HIS A 405 -16.66 17.02 47.11
C HIS A 405 -15.96 15.72 46.66
N GLY A 406 -15.54 15.65 45.39
CA GLY A 406 -14.90 14.47 44.81
C GLY A 406 -15.87 13.37 44.36
N ILE A 407 -17.17 13.55 44.55
CA ILE A 407 -18.21 12.63 44.08
C ILE A 407 -18.72 13.10 42.72
N LYS A 408 -18.70 12.20 41.73
CA LYS A 408 -19.25 12.46 40.39
C LYS A 408 -20.76 12.26 40.41
N ILE A 409 -21.49 13.28 39.97
CA ILE A 409 -22.94 13.30 39.80
C ILE A 409 -23.22 13.38 38.31
N ASP A 410 -23.87 12.36 37.76
CA ASP A 410 -24.22 12.33 36.35
C ASP A 410 -25.31 13.35 36.02
N SER A 411 -25.23 13.90 34.81
CA SER A 411 -26.15 14.88 34.26
C SER A 411 -26.57 14.47 32.87
N ASP A 412 -27.88 14.48 32.60
CA ASP A 412 -28.35 14.43 31.23
C ASP A 412 -27.87 15.67 30.49
N ILE A 413 -27.56 15.50 29.20
CA ILE A 413 -27.14 16.61 28.34
C ILE A 413 -28.02 16.69 27.11
N HIS A 414 -28.31 17.91 26.68
CA HIS A 414 -29.00 18.19 25.42
C HIS A 414 -28.32 19.36 24.71
N ILE A 415 -28.07 19.19 23.41
CA ILE A 415 -27.26 20.11 22.62
C ILE A 415 -28.09 20.71 21.50
N THR A 416 -28.07 22.03 21.40
CA THR A 416 -28.74 22.79 20.33
C THR A 416 -27.75 23.74 19.65
N GLU A 417 -27.94 23.99 18.35
CA GLU A 417 -27.10 24.94 17.62
C GLU A 417 -27.51 26.37 18.00
N SER A 418 -26.54 27.19 18.44
CA SER A 418 -26.74 28.57 18.90
C SER A 418 -26.40 29.62 17.82
N GLY A 419 -25.80 29.20 16.70
CA GLY A 419 -25.39 30.07 15.59
C GLY A 419 -23.88 30.37 15.56
N TYR A 420 -23.45 31.20 14.60
CA TYR A 420 -22.03 31.56 14.42
C TYR A 420 -21.59 32.64 15.43
N GLY A 421 -20.45 32.45 16.08
CA GLY A 421 -19.95 33.40 17.07
C GLY A 421 -18.50 33.18 17.49
N THR A 422 -18.01 34.09 18.33
CA THR A 422 -16.64 34.08 18.86
C THR A 422 -16.51 33.13 20.05
N TYR A 423 -15.40 32.41 20.10
CA TYR A 423 -15.03 31.52 21.20
C TYR A 423 -13.67 31.87 21.81
N TYR A 424 -13.46 31.42 23.04
CA TYR A 424 -12.26 31.56 23.86
C TYR A 424 -11.88 30.19 24.43
N GLY A 425 -10.61 29.83 24.35
CA GLY A 425 -10.10 28.53 24.81
C GLY A 425 -8.72 28.65 25.44
N TRP A 426 -8.32 27.59 26.14
CA TRP A 426 -7.03 27.54 26.81
C TRP A 426 -6.58 26.10 27.07
N SER A 427 -5.29 25.89 27.29
CA SER A 427 -4.77 24.57 27.70
C SER A 427 -4.37 24.61 29.16
N VAL A 428 -4.64 23.54 29.90
CA VAL A 428 -4.18 23.36 31.29
C VAL A 428 -3.14 22.24 31.39
N ASP A 429 -2.37 22.19 32.46
CA ASP A 429 -1.49 21.06 32.81
C ASP A 429 -2.29 19.83 33.33
N GLY A 430 -1.61 18.80 33.83
CA GLY A 430 -2.26 17.59 34.36
C GLY A 430 -3.10 16.80 33.35
N ASN A 431 -4.25 16.28 33.80
CA ASN A 431 -5.16 15.45 33.01
C ASN A 431 -6.03 16.23 32.00
N LYS A 432 -5.78 17.53 31.81
CA LYS A 432 -6.46 18.41 30.84
C LYS A 432 -7.96 18.65 31.11
N ARG A 433 -8.44 18.25 32.28
CA ARG A 433 -9.82 18.45 32.73
C ARG A 433 -9.84 19.52 33.82
N PHE A 434 -10.89 20.34 33.82
CA PHE A 434 -11.08 21.41 34.79
C PHE A 434 -12.57 21.66 35.03
N LEU A 435 -12.89 22.45 36.05
CA LEU A 435 -14.25 22.70 36.50
C LEU A 435 -14.77 24.08 36.08
N LEU A 436 -16.04 24.14 35.68
CA LEU A 436 -16.80 25.39 35.56
C LEU A 436 -17.22 25.90 36.95
N SER A 437 -17.79 27.11 37.01
CA SER A 437 -18.14 27.77 38.27
C SER A 437 -19.04 26.94 39.20
N ASP A 438 -19.87 26.07 38.64
CA ASP A 438 -20.76 25.22 39.41
C ASP A 438 -20.18 23.83 39.65
N THR A 439 -18.91 23.56 39.33
CA THR A 439 -18.23 22.25 39.37
C THR A 439 -18.59 21.25 38.26
N THR A 440 -19.24 21.69 37.19
CA THR A 440 -19.35 20.91 35.94
C THR A 440 -17.95 20.60 35.41
N ALA A 441 -17.67 19.34 35.05
CA ALA A 441 -16.37 18.94 34.53
C ALA A 441 -16.29 19.08 33.01
N VAL A 442 -15.25 19.73 32.52
CA VAL A 442 -15.00 19.99 31.09
C VAL A 442 -13.52 19.76 30.73
N ARG A 443 -13.22 19.71 29.42
CA ARG A 443 -11.86 19.47 28.90
C ARG A 443 -11.56 20.31 27.65
N ASN A 444 -10.30 20.72 27.51
CA ASN A 444 -9.73 21.24 26.26
C ASN A 444 -8.69 20.27 25.64
N CYS A 445 -8.45 20.38 24.32
CA CYS A 445 -7.65 19.41 23.55
C CYS A 445 -6.23 19.91 23.18
N ASP A 446 -5.18 19.15 23.50
CA ASP A 446 -3.77 19.44 23.12
C ASP A 446 -3.28 18.67 21.86
N GLN A 447 -4.01 17.66 21.41
CA GLN A 447 -3.58 16.83 20.29
C GLN A 447 -3.88 17.51 18.94
N MET A 448 -2.85 17.62 18.10
CA MET A 448 -2.89 18.17 16.75
C MET A 448 -2.74 17.08 15.71
N PHE A 449 -3.28 17.31 14.51
CA PHE A 449 -3.17 16.42 13.37
C PHE A 449 -2.78 17.22 12.13
N CYS A 450 -1.65 16.89 11.51
CA CYS A 450 -1.25 17.49 10.25
C CYS A 450 -2.12 16.95 9.10
N VAL A 451 -2.91 17.79 8.45
CA VAL A 451 -3.69 17.38 7.27
C VAL A 451 -2.81 17.08 6.05
N SER A 452 -1.60 17.66 5.98
CA SER A 452 -0.66 17.45 4.87
C SER A 452 0.04 16.09 4.97
N CYS A 453 0.58 15.74 6.14
CA CYS A 453 1.37 14.51 6.34
C CYS A 453 0.73 13.47 7.27
N GLN A 454 -0.50 13.72 7.71
CA GLN A 454 -1.33 12.79 8.47
C GLN A 454 -0.69 12.33 9.79
N THR A 455 0.10 13.20 10.41
CA THR A 455 0.83 12.89 11.63
C THR A 455 0.14 13.51 12.84
N PRO A 456 -0.23 12.70 13.85
CA PRO A 456 -0.69 13.20 15.14
C PRO A 456 0.50 13.63 16.01
N PHE A 457 0.40 14.78 16.66
CA PHE A 457 1.44 15.29 17.54
C PHE A 457 0.86 16.17 18.65
N SER A 458 1.57 16.32 19.77
CA SER A 458 1.19 17.28 20.81
C SER A 458 1.62 18.69 20.38
N TRP A 459 0.71 19.65 20.40
CA TRP A 459 1.02 21.04 20.05
C TRP A 459 2.08 21.65 20.99
N ASN A 460 1.99 21.34 22.27
CA ASN A 460 2.86 21.91 23.29
C ASN A 460 4.27 21.32 23.23
N THR A 461 4.40 20.00 23.08
CA THR A 461 5.71 19.33 23.12
C THR A 461 6.34 19.12 21.74
N GLY A 462 5.56 19.23 20.66
CA GLY A 462 6.00 18.88 19.30
C GLY A 462 6.34 17.40 19.12
N LYS A 463 6.07 16.54 20.12
CA LYS A 463 6.32 15.10 20.03
C LYS A 463 5.19 14.43 19.24
N ILE A 464 5.57 13.55 18.32
CA ILE A 464 4.63 12.69 17.59
C ILE A 464 3.94 11.79 18.61
N VAL A 465 2.62 11.70 18.54
CA VAL A 465 1.83 10.81 19.41
C VAL A 465 1.98 9.40 18.85
N THR A 466 2.84 8.59 19.47
CA THR A 466 3.15 7.21 19.04
C THR A 466 2.32 6.16 19.80
N THR A 467 1.77 6.52 20.97
CA THR A 467 1.00 5.63 21.84
C THR A 467 -0.26 6.34 22.34
N GLY A 468 -1.33 5.56 22.55
CA GLY A 468 -2.64 6.08 22.98
C GLY A 468 -3.63 6.32 21.85
N VAL A 469 -4.86 6.68 22.21
CA VAL A 469 -5.92 6.99 21.25
C VAL A 469 -5.72 8.42 20.75
N ILE A 470 -5.77 8.61 19.43
CA ILE A 470 -5.63 9.92 18.80
C ILE A 470 -7.03 10.53 18.74
N HIS A 471 -7.18 11.68 19.37
CA HIS A 471 -8.44 12.35 19.65
C HIS A 471 -8.58 13.71 18.96
N ASN A 472 -7.95 13.91 17.80
CA ASN A 472 -8.08 15.15 17.03
C ASN A 472 -9.29 15.07 16.07
N PRO A 473 -10.17 16.07 15.97
CA PRO A 473 -11.31 16.05 15.03
C PRO A 473 -10.89 15.84 13.57
N HIS A 474 -9.76 16.42 13.12
CA HIS A 474 -9.21 16.16 11.78
C HIS A 474 -8.62 14.75 11.65
N TYR A 475 -8.16 14.15 12.75
CA TYR A 475 -7.79 12.73 12.75
C TYR A 475 -9.01 11.84 12.62
N TYR A 476 -10.12 12.11 13.30
CA TYR A 476 -11.35 11.31 13.16
C TYR A 476 -12.08 11.58 11.86
N GLU A 477 -12.05 12.80 11.33
CA GLU A 477 -12.48 13.13 9.97
C GLU A 477 -11.65 12.35 8.95
N TRP A 478 -10.33 12.28 9.14
CA TRP A 478 -9.42 11.41 8.38
C TRP A 478 -9.74 9.93 8.60
N LEU A 479 -10.00 9.47 9.83
CA LEU A 479 -10.30 8.07 10.18
C LEU A 479 -11.64 7.59 9.60
N ALA A 480 -12.66 8.45 9.68
CA ALA A 480 -13.98 8.26 9.07
C ALA A 480 -13.88 8.27 7.54
N ARG A 481 -12.91 9.01 6.99
CA ARG A 481 -12.50 8.97 5.58
C ARG A 481 -11.60 7.79 5.19
N ASN A 482 -11.01 7.07 6.16
CA ASN A 482 -9.91 6.12 5.94
C ASN A 482 -10.11 4.67 6.42
N GLY A 483 -11.23 4.33 7.07
CA GLY A 483 -11.70 2.94 7.15
C GLY A 483 -10.67 1.92 7.64
N ASN A 484 -10.46 1.87 8.96
CA ASN A 484 -9.52 0.95 9.61
C ASN A 484 -9.65 -0.51 9.14
N SER A 485 -8.68 -0.97 8.34
CA SER A 485 -8.23 -2.36 8.33
C SER A 485 -6.73 -2.40 8.09
N MET A 486 -5.97 -2.88 9.06
CA MET A 486 -4.55 -3.21 8.89
C MET A 486 -4.47 -4.39 7.91
N PRO A 487 -3.87 -4.24 6.72
CA PRO A 487 -3.67 -5.37 5.84
C PRO A 487 -2.69 -6.31 6.51
N ARG A 488 -3.04 -7.60 6.67
CA ARG A 488 -2.01 -8.61 6.91
C ARG A 488 -0.96 -8.48 5.82
N ASN A 489 0.31 -8.60 6.22
CA ASN A 489 1.39 -8.59 5.26
C ASN A 489 1.08 -9.66 4.19
N PRO A 490 0.97 -9.32 2.90
CA PRO A 490 0.73 -10.29 1.83
C PRO A 490 1.81 -11.38 1.73
N HIS A 491 2.88 -11.24 2.52
CA HIS A 491 4.00 -12.16 2.64
C HIS A 491 3.96 -13.02 3.90
N ASP A 492 2.88 -12.96 4.67
CA ASP A 492 2.64 -13.89 5.78
C ASP A 492 2.31 -15.28 5.18
N ILE A 493 3.16 -16.27 5.43
CA ILE A 493 3.12 -17.60 4.80
C ILE A 493 2.43 -18.57 5.77
N PRO A 494 1.20 -19.05 5.51
CA PRO A 494 0.54 -20.01 6.40
C PRO A 494 1.11 -21.44 6.31
N CYS A 495 2.01 -21.72 5.37
CA CYS A 495 2.53 -23.07 5.14
C CYS A 495 3.85 -23.07 4.33
N GLY A 496 4.98 -23.36 4.99
CA GLY A 496 6.22 -24.03 4.52
C GLY A 496 6.92 -23.77 3.16
N GLY A 497 6.29 -23.21 2.12
CA GLY A 497 6.84 -23.16 0.76
C GLY A 497 6.74 -24.50 -0.01
N TYR A 498 7.33 -24.57 -1.21
CA TYR A 498 7.46 -25.83 -1.95
C TYR A 498 8.59 -26.69 -1.35
N PRO A 499 8.45 -28.03 -1.35
CA PRO A 499 9.56 -28.91 -1.01
C PRO A 499 10.73 -28.68 -1.97
N GLN A 500 11.96 -28.69 -1.49
CA GLN A 500 13.16 -28.62 -2.32
C GLN A 500 13.30 -29.90 -3.16
N GLY A 501 14.05 -29.81 -4.27
CA GLY A 501 14.18 -30.95 -5.19
C GLY A 501 14.78 -32.22 -4.54
N TRP A 502 15.60 -32.07 -3.51
CA TRP A 502 16.14 -33.20 -2.72
C TRP A 502 15.17 -33.70 -1.64
N GLU A 503 14.20 -32.88 -1.23
CA GLU A 503 13.13 -33.25 -0.28
C GLU A 503 12.03 -34.05 -0.97
N LEU A 504 11.94 -33.96 -2.31
CA LEU A 504 11.00 -34.77 -3.06
C LEU A 504 11.29 -36.25 -2.82
N ARG A 505 10.29 -36.97 -2.29
CA ARG A 505 10.35 -38.44 -2.15
C ARG A 505 10.78 -39.09 -3.47
N ARG A 506 11.68 -40.06 -3.37
CA ARG A 506 12.24 -40.77 -4.53
C ARG A 506 11.40 -42.00 -4.85
N LEU A 507 11.07 -42.17 -6.13
CA LEU A 507 10.46 -43.41 -6.65
C LEU A 507 11.53 -44.51 -6.82
N PRO A 508 11.13 -45.79 -6.76
CA PRO A 508 12.05 -46.89 -7.01
C PRO A 508 12.70 -46.84 -8.39
N ARG A 509 13.96 -47.28 -8.49
CA ARG A 509 14.70 -47.28 -9.76
C ARG A 509 14.00 -48.10 -10.85
N TRP A 510 13.39 -49.23 -10.48
CA TRP A 510 12.65 -50.08 -11.41
C TRP A 510 11.47 -49.32 -12.05
N PHE A 511 10.76 -48.52 -11.26
CA PHE A 511 9.63 -47.70 -11.71
C PHE A 511 10.07 -46.62 -12.69
N THR A 512 11.18 -45.93 -12.39
CA THR A 512 11.69 -44.83 -13.22
C THR A 512 12.17 -45.26 -14.61
N GLY A 513 12.47 -46.55 -14.80
CA GLY A 513 12.85 -47.11 -16.10
C GLY A 513 11.65 -47.28 -17.03
N GLU A 514 10.60 -47.95 -16.54
CA GLU A 514 9.40 -48.30 -17.31
C GLU A 514 8.43 -47.11 -17.45
N PHE A 515 8.24 -46.33 -16.38
CA PHE A 515 7.29 -45.20 -16.31
C PHE A 515 8.00 -43.85 -16.31
N ARG A 516 9.03 -43.72 -17.17
CA ARG A 516 9.86 -42.51 -17.24
C ARG A 516 9.05 -41.24 -17.52
N TYR A 517 7.96 -41.32 -18.28
CA TYR A 517 7.09 -40.17 -18.60
C TYR A 517 6.46 -39.55 -17.35
N LEU A 518 5.85 -40.36 -16.48
CA LEU A 518 5.20 -39.90 -15.24
C LEU A 518 6.19 -39.28 -14.26
N THR A 519 7.34 -39.95 -14.09
CA THR A 519 8.41 -39.43 -13.22
C THR A 519 8.95 -38.10 -13.76
N SER A 520 9.15 -38.00 -15.08
CA SER A 520 9.62 -36.79 -15.71
C SER A 520 8.61 -35.65 -15.62
N HIS A 521 7.31 -35.97 -15.75
CA HIS A 521 6.24 -34.99 -15.62
C HIS A 521 6.21 -34.37 -14.22
N LEU A 522 6.30 -35.18 -13.16
CA LEU A 522 6.35 -34.70 -11.77
C LEU A 522 7.54 -33.77 -11.52
N ILE A 523 8.73 -34.16 -12.00
CA ILE A 523 9.96 -33.36 -11.86
C ILE A 523 9.83 -32.04 -12.62
N GLU A 524 9.31 -32.06 -13.85
CA GLU A 524 9.12 -30.85 -14.65
C GLU A 524 8.04 -29.93 -14.08
N PHE A 525 6.97 -30.48 -13.50
CA PHE A 525 5.97 -29.69 -12.78
C PHE A 525 6.55 -29.05 -11.52
N HIS A 526 7.35 -29.78 -10.73
CA HIS A 526 8.07 -29.21 -9.59
C HIS A 526 9.03 -28.10 -10.01
N ARG A 527 9.81 -28.33 -11.08
CA ARG A 527 10.71 -27.32 -11.65
C ARG A 527 9.94 -26.06 -12.07
N LEU A 528 8.78 -26.22 -12.72
CA LEU A 528 7.89 -25.11 -13.07
C LEU A 528 7.42 -24.34 -11.82
N CYS A 529 7.05 -25.04 -10.74
CA CYS A 529 6.67 -24.42 -9.47
C CYS A 529 7.80 -23.54 -8.91
N MET A 530 9.03 -24.06 -8.92
CA MET A 530 10.22 -23.32 -8.47
C MET A 530 10.51 -22.12 -9.38
N GLU A 531 10.41 -22.28 -10.70
CA GLU A 531 10.59 -21.20 -11.68
C GLU A 531 9.56 -20.08 -11.48
N ILE A 532 8.29 -20.43 -11.23
CA ILE A 532 7.23 -19.47 -10.93
C ILE A 532 7.46 -18.77 -9.59
N GLN A 533 7.93 -19.49 -8.55
CA GLN A 533 8.29 -18.87 -7.28
C GLN A 533 9.43 -17.84 -7.46
N ASP A 534 10.46 -18.18 -8.21
CA ASP A 534 11.57 -17.26 -8.48
C ASP A 534 11.12 -16.08 -9.35
N ALA A 535 10.35 -16.33 -10.41
CA ALA A 535 9.83 -15.29 -11.32
C ALA A 535 8.86 -14.34 -10.61
N SER A 536 8.00 -14.84 -9.73
CA SER A 536 7.10 -14.03 -8.90
C SER A 536 7.90 -13.16 -7.92
N THR A 537 9.04 -13.64 -7.43
CA THR A 537 9.92 -12.87 -6.53
C THR A 537 10.72 -11.81 -7.29
N ARG A 538 11.34 -12.13 -8.44
CA ARG A 538 12.28 -11.21 -9.12
C ARG A 538 11.61 -10.18 -10.04
N ASN A 539 10.72 -10.62 -10.94
CA ASN A 539 10.31 -9.80 -12.08
C ASN A 539 9.21 -8.78 -11.77
N TRP A 540 8.48 -8.97 -10.66
CA TRP A 540 7.25 -8.23 -10.36
C TRP A 540 7.26 -7.57 -8.97
N GLN A 541 8.38 -7.63 -8.22
CA GLN A 541 8.53 -6.97 -6.92
C GLN A 541 9.13 -5.56 -6.99
N HIS A 542 9.99 -5.25 -7.98
CA HIS A 542 10.71 -3.97 -8.05
C HIS A 542 9.79 -2.73 -8.10
N HIS A 543 8.55 -2.88 -8.57
CA HIS A 543 7.57 -1.80 -8.54
C HIS A 543 6.78 -1.74 -7.24
N MET A 544 6.76 -2.82 -6.45
CA MET A 544 6.11 -2.87 -5.15
C MET A 544 6.98 -2.30 -4.03
N THR A 545 8.31 -2.32 -4.17
CA THR A 545 9.21 -1.76 -3.17
C THR A 545 9.06 -0.24 -3.06
N GLN A 546 9.43 0.29 -1.89
CA GLN A 546 9.38 1.72 -1.62
C GLN A 546 10.45 2.48 -2.44
N ASP A 547 11.49 1.81 -2.92
CA ASP A 547 12.61 2.40 -3.65
C ASP A 547 12.19 3.08 -4.95
N ALA A 548 11.26 2.47 -5.69
CA ALA A 548 10.74 3.06 -6.93
C ALA A 548 10.03 4.40 -6.65
N VAL A 549 9.32 4.51 -5.53
CA VAL A 549 8.65 5.73 -5.09
C VAL A 549 9.69 6.76 -4.61
N ASN A 550 10.64 6.31 -3.79
CA ASN A 550 11.72 7.15 -3.27
C ASN A 550 12.55 7.77 -4.41
N ASN A 551 12.85 7.00 -5.45
CA ASN A 551 13.56 7.49 -6.64
C ASN A 551 12.80 8.59 -7.38
N ILE A 552 11.47 8.47 -7.50
CA ILE A 552 10.62 9.51 -8.10
C ILE A 552 10.63 10.77 -7.21
N ASN A 553 10.54 10.60 -5.90
CA ASN A 553 10.57 11.67 -4.91
C ASN A 553 11.92 12.41 -4.87
N VAL A 554 13.04 11.68 -4.94
CA VAL A 554 14.39 12.25 -5.00
C VAL A 554 14.55 13.10 -6.26
N LYS A 555 14.08 12.64 -7.42
CA LYS A 555 14.09 13.44 -8.66
C LYS A 555 13.26 14.72 -8.53
N HIS A 556 12.14 14.68 -7.82
CA HIS A 556 11.37 15.89 -7.51
C HIS A 556 12.14 16.84 -6.58
N LEU A 557 12.80 16.33 -5.53
CA LEU A 557 13.65 17.14 -4.63
C LEU A 557 14.80 17.84 -5.35
N LEU A 558 15.40 17.16 -6.33
CA LEU A 558 16.47 17.70 -7.17
C LEU A 558 16.00 18.68 -8.24
N GLY A 559 14.68 18.85 -8.41
CA GLY A 559 14.10 19.76 -9.40
C GLY A 559 13.96 19.17 -10.81
N ASP A 560 14.22 17.86 -11.01
CA ASP A 560 14.04 17.20 -12.31
C ASP A 560 12.56 17.15 -12.72
N TYR A 561 11.67 17.12 -11.73
CA TYR A 561 10.21 17.07 -11.89
C TYR A 561 9.54 18.27 -11.23
N ASP A 562 8.71 18.98 -11.99
CA ASP A 562 7.70 19.86 -11.42
C ASP A 562 6.60 19.05 -10.72
N GLU A 563 5.75 19.72 -9.94
CA GLU A 563 4.69 19.05 -9.17
C GLU A 563 3.72 18.26 -10.06
N LYS A 564 3.44 18.78 -11.26
CA LYS A 564 2.55 18.14 -12.23
C LYS A 564 3.15 16.83 -12.75
N ARG A 565 4.40 16.84 -13.20
CA ARG A 565 5.12 15.67 -13.71
C ARG A 565 5.38 14.68 -12.58
N TRP A 566 5.69 15.15 -11.38
CA TRP A 566 5.85 14.31 -10.19
C TRP A 566 4.59 13.48 -9.92
N GLY A 567 3.42 14.12 -9.86
CA GLY A 567 2.15 13.40 -9.71
C GLY A 567 1.86 12.43 -10.85
N GLN A 568 2.22 12.77 -12.10
CA GLN A 568 2.04 11.87 -13.24
C GLN A 568 2.91 10.61 -13.11
N GLN A 569 4.17 10.76 -12.68
CA GLN A 569 5.07 9.64 -12.45
C GLN A 569 4.57 8.75 -11.30
N LEU A 570 4.11 9.33 -10.20
CA LEU A 570 3.49 8.58 -9.09
C LEU A 570 2.26 7.80 -9.55
N ALA A 571 1.38 8.43 -10.34
CA ALA A 571 0.18 7.76 -10.85
C ALA A 571 0.50 6.65 -11.87
N GLN A 572 1.55 6.81 -12.68
CA GLN A 572 2.06 5.75 -13.57
C GLN A 572 2.60 4.57 -12.76
N LEU A 573 3.39 4.85 -11.71
CA LEU A 573 3.90 3.81 -10.82
C LEU A 573 2.78 3.09 -10.07
N GLU A 574 1.74 3.80 -9.62
CA GLU A 574 0.58 3.18 -8.97
C GLU A 574 -0.16 2.23 -9.91
N ARG A 575 -0.39 2.62 -11.17
CA ARG A 575 -0.97 1.73 -12.19
C ARG A 575 -0.11 0.50 -12.40
N LYS A 576 1.21 0.67 -12.39
CA LYS A 576 2.17 -0.43 -12.50
C LYS A 576 2.08 -1.38 -11.30
N LYS A 577 2.09 -0.84 -10.07
CA LYS A 577 1.88 -1.57 -8.81
C LYS A 577 0.58 -2.38 -8.81
N LYS A 578 -0.53 -1.79 -9.26
CA LYS A 578 -1.83 -2.49 -9.32
C LYS A 578 -1.80 -3.66 -10.28
N ARG A 579 -1.29 -3.44 -11.50
CA ARG A 579 -1.13 -4.52 -12.48
C ARG A 579 -0.22 -5.64 -11.97
N ASP A 580 0.92 -5.29 -11.40
CA ASP A 580 1.89 -6.28 -10.92
C ASP A 580 1.32 -7.04 -9.71
N ARG A 581 0.44 -6.43 -8.90
CA ARG A 581 -0.32 -7.09 -7.82
C ARG A 581 -1.33 -8.10 -8.36
N GLU A 582 -2.09 -7.75 -9.39
CA GLU A 582 -3.02 -8.70 -10.04
C GLU A 582 -2.26 -9.91 -10.62
N VAL A 583 -1.05 -9.70 -11.17
CA VAL A 583 -0.16 -10.79 -11.60
C VAL A 583 0.27 -11.67 -10.42
N GLN A 584 0.63 -11.07 -9.28
CA GLN A 584 0.98 -11.80 -8.07
C GLN A 584 -0.19 -12.59 -7.48
N GLU A 585 -1.41 -12.07 -7.55
CA GLU A 585 -2.61 -12.79 -7.10
C GLU A 585 -2.84 -14.06 -7.93
N ILE A 586 -2.63 -13.99 -9.25
CA ILE A 586 -2.68 -15.17 -10.13
C ILE A 586 -1.58 -16.17 -9.77
N PHE A 587 -0.34 -15.70 -9.53
CA PHE A 587 0.75 -16.58 -9.08
C PHE A 587 0.51 -17.17 -7.69
N ALA A 588 -0.12 -16.43 -6.78
CA ALA A 588 -0.47 -16.92 -5.46
C ALA A 588 -1.53 -18.03 -5.55
N ALA A 589 -2.54 -17.87 -6.42
CA ALA A 589 -3.54 -18.90 -6.69
C ALA A 589 -2.90 -20.17 -7.28
N PHE A 590 -2.00 -20.02 -8.27
CA PHE A 590 -1.20 -21.14 -8.78
C PHE A 590 -0.43 -21.83 -7.65
N ARG A 591 0.24 -21.03 -6.81
CA ARG A 591 1.08 -21.56 -5.72
C ARG A 591 0.28 -22.35 -4.71
N MET A 592 -0.87 -21.85 -4.29
CA MET A 592 -1.73 -22.55 -3.33
C MET A 592 -2.15 -23.93 -3.84
N ILE A 593 -2.59 -24.02 -5.10
CA ILE A 593 -3.02 -25.30 -5.70
C ILE A 593 -1.80 -26.20 -5.93
N ALA A 594 -0.69 -25.67 -6.43
CA ALA A 594 0.51 -26.45 -6.70
C ALA A 594 1.16 -27.04 -5.43
N VAL A 595 1.14 -26.29 -4.30
CA VAL A 595 1.61 -26.81 -3.00
C VAL A 595 0.74 -27.98 -2.56
N GLU A 596 -0.58 -27.91 -2.72
CA GLU A 596 -1.48 -29.00 -2.39
C GLU A 596 -1.22 -30.24 -3.24
N LEU A 597 -1.03 -30.08 -4.55
CA LEU A 597 -0.69 -31.19 -5.47
C LEU A 597 0.62 -31.88 -5.07
N LEU A 598 1.66 -31.09 -4.78
CA LEU A 598 2.96 -31.64 -4.37
C LEU A 598 2.90 -32.26 -2.98
N ASN A 599 2.14 -31.68 -2.05
CA ASN A 599 1.95 -32.23 -0.71
C ASN A 599 1.17 -33.54 -0.74
N ARG A 600 0.21 -33.72 -1.65
CA ARG A 600 -0.48 -35.01 -1.84
C ARG A 600 0.50 -36.12 -2.20
N TYR A 601 1.50 -35.81 -3.05
CA TYR A 601 2.58 -36.73 -3.37
C TYR A 601 3.58 -36.92 -2.21
N GLN A 602 4.02 -35.83 -1.57
CA GLN A 602 5.00 -35.88 -0.47
C GLN A 602 4.46 -36.52 0.80
N ASN A 603 3.19 -36.34 1.10
CA ASN A 603 2.56 -36.84 2.32
C ASN A 603 1.68 -38.05 2.05
N TYR A 604 1.79 -38.65 0.85
CA TYR A 604 1.15 -39.92 0.55
C TYR A 604 1.53 -40.94 1.63
N ASN A 605 0.52 -41.50 2.28
CA ASN A 605 0.67 -42.49 3.32
C ASN A 605 -0.50 -43.49 3.25
N ASP A 606 -0.17 -44.76 3.06
CA ASP A 606 -1.11 -45.87 3.05
C ASP A 606 -0.81 -46.82 4.22
N PRO A 607 -1.83 -47.39 4.91
CA PRO A 607 -1.62 -48.33 6.00
C PRO A 607 -0.79 -49.57 5.64
N SER A 608 -0.82 -50.01 4.38
CA SER A 608 -0.26 -51.29 3.93
C SER A 608 1.22 -51.20 3.53
N PHE A 609 1.64 -50.06 2.98
CA PHE A 609 3.02 -49.87 2.46
C PHE A 609 3.65 -48.54 2.89
N GLY A 610 2.95 -47.71 3.66
CA GLY A 610 3.42 -46.42 4.13
C GLY A 610 3.53 -45.44 2.98
N HIS A 611 4.75 -45.03 2.64
CA HIS A 611 4.97 -43.95 1.69
C HIS A 611 4.94 -44.40 0.23
N ILE A 612 4.71 -43.46 -0.69
CA ILE A 612 4.56 -43.72 -2.13
C ILE A 612 5.75 -44.45 -2.78
N GLY A 613 6.96 -44.29 -2.24
CA GLY A 613 8.15 -45.00 -2.72
C GLY A 613 8.11 -46.52 -2.50
N ASN A 614 7.24 -47.00 -1.60
CA ASN A 614 7.05 -48.42 -1.30
C ASN A 614 5.77 -48.99 -1.91
N ALA A 615 4.99 -48.17 -2.60
CA ALA A 615 3.70 -48.56 -3.15
C ALA A 615 3.83 -49.50 -4.37
N PRO A 616 2.84 -50.38 -4.61
CA PRO A 616 2.69 -51.11 -5.86
C PRO A 616 2.67 -50.20 -7.10
N ALA A 617 3.08 -50.72 -8.25
CA ALA A 617 3.25 -49.95 -9.48
C ALA A 617 1.96 -49.27 -9.96
N ASP A 618 0.83 -49.97 -9.87
CA ASP A 618 -0.52 -49.50 -10.21
C ASP A 618 -0.92 -48.28 -9.38
N ILE A 619 -0.63 -48.28 -8.08
CA ILE A 619 -0.93 -47.17 -7.18
C ILE A 619 -0.03 -45.97 -7.49
N ILE A 620 1.27 -46.18 -7.72
CA ILE A 620 2.19 -45.10 -8.11
C ILE A 620 1.75 -44.47 -9.43
N VAL A 621 1.40 -45.29 -10.43
CA VAL A 621 0.89 -44.82 -11.74
C VAL A 621 -0.34 -43.95 -11.54
N HIS A 622 -1.35 -44.45 -10.81
CA HIS A 622 -2.59 -43.74 -10.57
C HIS A 622 -2.39 -42.37 -9.93
N VAL A 623 -1.57 -42.28 -8.87
CA VAL A 623 -1.29 -41.00 -8.19
C VAL A 623 -0.58 -40.02 -9.12
N LEU A 624 0.40 -40.48 -9.90
CA LEU A 624 1.14 -39.61 -10.81
C LEU A 624 0.28 -39.16 -12.01
N GLU A 625 -0.59 -40.01 -12.53
CA GLU A 625 -1.53 -39.67 -13.60
C GLU A 625 -2.56 -38.62 -13.13
N GLN A 626 -3.06 -38.74 -11.91
CA GLN A 626 -3.93 -37.71 -11.32
C GLN A 626 -3.22 -36.36 -11.20
N ILE A 627 -1.98 -36.36 -10.69
CA ILE A 627 -1.17 -35.14 -10.59
C ILE A 627 -0.91 -34.56 -11.99
N GLU A 628 -0.64 -35.39 -13.00
CA GLU A 628 -0.46 -34.96 -14.39
C GLU A 628 -1.71 -34.28 -14.95
N VAL A 629 -2.89 -34.85 -14.75
CA VAL A 629 -4.16 -34.27 -15.20
C VAL A 629 -4.45 -32.94 -14.48
N GLU A 630 -4.34 -32.92 -13.16
CA GLU A 630 -4.64 -31.73 -12.34
C GLU A 630 -3.65 -30.59 -12.59
N SER A 631 -2.36 -30.89 -12.73
CA SER A 631 -1.34 -29.87 -13.04
C SER A 631 -1.50 -29.27 -14.44
N LYS A 632 -1.85 -30.07 -15.46
CA LYS A 632 -2.17 -29.55 -16.80
C LYS A 632 -3.42 -28.67 -16.77
N ALA A 633 -4.46 -29.09 -16.06
CA ALA A 633 -5.67 -28.28 -15.87
C ALA A 633 -5.33 -26.95 -15.18
N LEU A 634 -4.50 -26.97 -14.13
CA LEU A 634 -4.00 -25.79 -13.44
C LEU A 634 -3.27 -24.83 -14.40
N VAL A 635 -2.36 -25.35 -15.24
CA VAL A 635 -1.63 -24.55 -16.24
C VAL A 635 -2.59 -23.87 -17.22
N ILE A 636 -3.63 -24.57 -17.69
CA ILE A 636 -4.63 -24.01 -18.61
C ILE A 636 -5.41 -22.88 -17.93
N MET A 637 -5.89 -23.09 -16.71
CA MET A 637 -6.64 -22.08 -15.95
C MET A 637 -5.81 -20.81 -15.71
N ILE A 638 -4.53 -20.96 -15.36
CA ILE A 638 -3.63 -19.83 -15.11
C ILE A 638 -3.31 -19.07 -16.40
N ASN A 639 -3.10 -19.76 -17.51
CA ASN A 639 -2.90 -19.12 -18.81
C ASN A 639 -4.15 -18.33 -19.26
N ASP A 640 -5.35 -18.86 -19.05
CA ASP A 640 -6.60 -18.13 -19.33
C ASP A 640 -6.73 -16.88 -18.45
N ALA A 641 -6.41 -16.97 -17.15
CA ALA A 641 -6.39 -15.83 -16.26
C ALA A 641 -5.39 -14.73 -16.72
N PHE A 642 -4.16 -15.12 -17.08
CA PHE A 642 -3.18 -14.20 -17.63
C PHE A 642 -3.61 -13.60 -18.98
N GLN A 643 -4.20 -14.39 -19.87
CA GLN A 643 -4.72 -13.90 -21.15
C GLN A 643 -5.80 -12.83 -20.94
N LYS A 644 -6.78 -13.08 -20.06
CA LYS A 644 -7.81 -12.11 -19.69
C LYS A 644 -7.20 -10.82 -19.14
N LEU A 645 -6.23 -10.93 -18.25
CA LEU A 645 -5.52 -9.77 -17.68
C LEU A 645 -4.76 -8.97 -18.75
N SER A 646 -4.05 -9.65 -19.64
CA SER A 646 -3.31 -9.03 -20.76
C SER A 646 -4.23 -8.26 -21.70
N ILE A 647 -5.40 -8.81 -22.03
CA ILE A 647 -6.41 -8.16 -22.88
C ILE A 647 -6.99 -6.93 -22.18
N GLN A 648 -7.31 -7.04 -20.89
CA GLN A 648 -7.91 -5.96 -20.11
C GLN A 648 -6.95 -4.78 -19.91
N LYS A 649 -5.70 -5.06 -19.50
CA LYS A 649 -4.70 -4.05 -19.12
C LYS A 649 -3.72 -3.70 -20.25
N ARG A 650 -3.76 -4.40 -21.38
CA ARG A 650 -2.87 -4.24 -22.54
C ARG A 650 -1.39 -4.35 -22.16
N CYS A 651 -1.06 -5.43 -21.47
CA CYS A 651 0.28 -5.66 -20.95
C CYS A 651 0.84 -7.02 -21.34
N LEU A 652 2.17 -7.14 -21.27
CA LEU A 652 2.85 -8.43 -21.27
C LEU A 652 2.50 -9.16 -19.98
N VAL A 653 2.17 -10.44 -20.11
CA VAL A 653 1.89 -11.34 -19.00
C VAL A 653 2.69 -12.63 -19.17
N PRO A 654 2.96 -13.35 -18.07
CA PRO A 654 3.49 -14.70 -18.14
C PRO A 654 2.52 -15.65 -18.87
N CYS A 655 3.07 -16.62 -19.59
CA CYS A 655 2.35 -17.70 -20.22
C CYS A 655 3.21 -18.97 -20.13
N ILE A 656 2.60 -20.04 -19.63
CA ILE A 656 3.23 -21.34 -19.49
C ILE A 656 2.94 -22.12 -20.78
N ILE A 657 3.96 -22.37 -21.58
CA ILE A 657 3.85 -23.28 -22.73
C ILE A 657 4.46 -24.62 -22.37
N PHE A 658 4.03 -25.68 -23.05
CA PHE A 658 4.69 -26.97 -22.92
C PHE A 658 5.06 -27.53 -24.29
N THR A 659 6.18 -28.24 -24.33
CA THR A 659 6.66 -28.96 -25.51
C THR A 659 6.94 -30.40 -25.11
N THR A 660 6.54 -31.34 -25.95
CA THR A 660 6.81 -32.76 -25.74
C THR A 660 7.97 -33.19 -26.62
N ASP A 661 9.06 -33.67 -26.03
CA ASP A 661 10.15 -34.33 -26.74
C ASP A 661 10.16 -35.82 -26.37
N LYS A 662 9.78 -36.65 -27.35
CA LYS A 662 9.55 -38.09 -27.20
C LYS A 662 8.52 -38.42 -26.10
N VAL A 663 9.01 -38.57 -24.87
CA VAL A 663 8.30 -39.10 -23.69
C VAL A 663 8.33 -38.10 -22.53
N VAL A 664 9.01 -36.96 -22.70
CA VAL A 664 9.18 -35.93 -21.67
C VAL A 664 8.43 -34.66 -22.06
N VAL A 665 7.65 -34.13 -21.11
CA VAL A 665 6.96 -32.84 -21.24
C VAL A 665 7.81 -31.77 -20.55
N TYR A 666 8.20 -30.74 -21.29
CA TYR A 666 8.94 -29.60 -20.76
C TYR A 666 8.01 -28.39 -20.69
N TYR A 667 7.92 -27.77 -19.51
CA TYR A 667 7.23 -26.50 -19.33
C TYR A 667 8.20 -25.32 -19.55
N GLN A 668 7.74 -24.22 -20.13
CA GLN A 668 8.53 -23.00 -20.27
C GLN A 668 7.67 -21.79 -19.92
N LEU A 669 8.20 -20.91 -19.07
CA LEU A 669 7.57 -19.64 -18.76
C LEU A 669 8.04 -18.57 -19.75
N ILE A 670 7.14 -18.14 -20.64
CA ILE A 670 7.40 -17.07 -21.60
C ILE A 670 6.58 -15.83 -21.28
N SER A 671 6.96 -14.68 -21.83
CA SER A 671 6.15 -13.46 -21.77
C SER A 671 5.39 -13.27 -23.08
N LYS A 672 4.06 -13.14 -23.02
CA LYS A 672 3.21 -12.94 -24.20
C LYS A 672 2.27 -11.74 -24.00
N ASN A 673 1.97 -11.05 -25.10
CA ASN A 673 1.01 -9.94 -25.13
C ASN A 673 -0.20 -10.36 -25.98
N TYR A 674 -1.37 -10.43 -25.36
CA TYR A 674 -2.62 -10.88 -25.98
C TYR A 674 -3.51 -9.71 -26.44
N SER A 675 -3.04 -8.46 -26.35
CA SER A 675 -3.84 -7.26 -26.66
C SER A 675 -4.36 -7.17 -28.10
N THR A 676 -3.72 -7.86 -29.05
CA THR A 676 -4.08 -7.89 -30.48
C THR A 676 -5.17 -8.92 -30.82
N GLU A 677 -5.40 -9.93 -29.98
CA GLU A 677 -6.36 -11.03 -30.23
C GLU A 677 -7.83 -10.59 -30.07
N ARG A 678 -8.07 -9.33 -29.66
CA ARG A 678 -9.39 -8.72 -29.48
C ARG A 678 -10.29 -8.73 -30.72
N LYS A 679 -9.71 -8.88 -31.92
CA LYS A 679 -10.46 -8.85 -33.20
C LYS A 679 -11.21 -10.15 -33.53
N GLN A 680 -11.00 -11.24 -32.80
CA GLN A 680 -11.69 -12.52 -33.06
C GLN A 680 -12.85 -12.83 -32.11
N VAL A 681 -13.00 -12.09 -31.00
CA VAL A 681 -14.00 -12.38 -29.96
C VAL A 681 -15.38 -11.73 -30.24
N SER A 682 -15.54 -10.96 -31.33
CA SER A 682 -16.84 -10.40 -31.73
C SER A 682 -17.68 -11.31 -32.63
N ALA A 683 -17.26 -12.54 -32.87
CA ALA A 683 -18.09 -13.58 -33.45
C ALA A 683 -18.23 -14.70 -32.41
N PRO A 684 -19.45 -15.07 -31.97
CA PRO A 684 -19.61 -16.23 -31.10
C PRO A 684 -19.15 -17.45 -31.91
N SER A 685 -18.00 -18.02 -31.58
CA SER A 685 -17.62 -19.32 -32.11
C SER A 685 -18.60 -20.34 -31.53
N LYS A 686 -19.32 -21.00 -32.44
CA LYS A 686 -20.37 -21.99 -32.14
C LYS A 686 -19.92 -23.35 -31.53
N PRO A 687 -18.64 -23.72 -31.28
CA PRO A 687 -18.37 -25.08 -30.79
C PRO A 687 -18.43 -25.22 -29.25
N ALA A 688 -18.36 -24.15 -28.46
CA ALA A 688 -18.27 -24.26 -26.99
C ALA A 688 -19.63 -24.50 -26.28
N VAL A 689 -20.75 -24.04 -26.87
CA VAL A 689 -22.09 -24.20 -26.27
C VAL A 689 -22.69 -25.58 -26.61
N ALA A 690 -22.30 -26.17 -27.74
CA ALA A 690 -22.74 -27.51 -28.13
C ALA A 690 -22.12 -28.62 -27.26
N ALA A 691 -20.87 -28.46 -26.84
CA ALA A 691 -20.18 -29.44 -25.97
C ALA A 691 -20.72 -29.42 -24.53
N ALA A 692 -21.04 -28.24 -23.98
CA ALA A 692 -21.62 -28.12 -22.64
C ALA A 692 -23.08 -28.61 -22.59
N ALA A 693 -23.86 -28.38 -23.66
CA ALA A 693 -25.23 -28.91 -23.76
C ALA A 693 -25.25 -30.45 -23.92
N ALA A 694 -24.27 -31.03 -24.61
CA ALA A 694 -24.11 -32.48 -24.72
C ALA A 694 -23.69 -33.12 -23.38
N ALA A 695 -22.83 -32.47 -22.60
CA ALA A 695 -22.42 -32.95 -21.28
C ALA A 695 -23.53 -32.85 -20.23
N ALA A 696 -24.36 -31.79 -20.28
CA ALA A 696 -25.51 -31.64 -19.39
C ALA A 696 -26.64 -32.64 -19.73
N SER A 697 -26.86 -32.91 -21.03
CA SER A 697 -27.84 -33.91 -21.49
C SER A 697 -27.47 -35.34 -21.08
N TYR A 698 -26.17 -35.65 -20.94
CA TYR A 698 -25.71 -36.98 -20.51
C TYR A 698 -25.90 -37.19 -18.99
N ALA A 699 -25.77 -36.11 -18.20
CA ALA A 699 -25.97 -36.14 -16.76
C ALA A 699 -27.46 -36.31 -16.37
N GLU A 700 -28.40 -35.77 -17.15
CA GLU A 700 -29.84 -35.96 -16.89
C GLU A 700 -30.36 -37.35 -17.32
N THR A 701 -29.84 -37.95 -18.40
CA THR A 701 -30.21 -39.34 -18.76
C THR A 701 -29.60 -40.39 -17.83
N ALA A 702 -28.46 -40.10 -17.19
CA ALA A 702 -27.85 -41.00 -16.21
C ALA A 702 -28.63 -41.05 -14.88
N TYR A 703 -29.32 -39.97 -14.51
CA TYR A 703 -30.12 -39.93 -13.27
C TYR A 703 -31.53 -40.55 -13.45
N ALA A 704 -32.07 -40.56 -14.66
CA ALA A 704 -33.39 -41.12 -14.96
C ALA A 704 -33.36 -42.64 -15.25
N ALA A 705 -32.19 -43.23 -15.56
CA ALA A 705 -32.04 -44.67 -15.79
C ALA A 705 -31.78 -45.47 -14.49
N TYR A 706 -31.72 -44.80 -13.33
CA TYR A 706 -31.44 -45.41 -12.02
C TYR A 706 -32.70 -45.62 -11.16
N SER A 707 -33.91 -45.41 -11.71
CA SER A 707 -35.18 -45.57 -10.97
C SER A 707 -36.08 -46.70 -11.46
N GLU A 708 -35.64 -47.56 -12.38
CA GLU A 708 -36.43 -48.71 -12.84
C GLU A 708 -35.52 -49.91 -13.14
N SER A 709 -35.22 -50.72 -12.11
CA SER A 709 -35.07 -52.19 -12.16
C SER A 709 -34.25 -52.70 -10.97
N GLU A 710 -34.79 -52.63 -9.76
CA GLU A 710 -34.56 -53.69 -8.77
C GLU A 710 -35.71 -54.70 -8.90
N GLU A 711 -35.45 -55.97 -8.54
CA GLU A 711 -36.24 -57.21 -8.73
C GLU A 711 -35.91 -57.95 -10.05
N ASP A 712 -35.46 -59.22 -10.09
CA ASP A 712 -35.36 -60.29 -9.10
C ASP A 712 -34.33 -61.33 -9.60
N THR A 713 -33.64 -62.04 -8.69
CA THR A 713 -33.47 -63.50 -8.73
C THR A 713 -32.53 -63.96 -7.62
N GLU A 714 -33.07 -64.48 -6.51
CA GLU A 714 -32.39 -65.50 -5.72
C GLU A 714 -33.30 -66.72 -5.53
N SER A 715 -32.65 -67.87 -5.60
CA SER A 715 -33.17 -69.23 -5.70
C SER A 715 -33.64 -69.81 -4.35
N GLU A 716 -34.70 -70.62 -4.43
CA GLU A 716 -34.97 -71.91 -3.73
C GLU A 716 -33.88 -72.38 -2.72
N GLU A 717 -34.15 -72.82 -1.49
CA GLU A 717 -35.11 -73.89 -1.11
C GLU A 717 -35.34 -73.95 0.43
N ASP A 718 -36.60 -74.21 0.82
CA ASP A 718 -37.09 -75.15 1.86
C ASP A 718 -36.89 -74.95 3.39
N THR A 719 -38.01 -74.62 4.04
CA THR A 719 -38.84 -75.47 4.97
C THR A 719 -39.24 -74.88 6.34
N GLU A 720 -40.58 -74.85 6.51
CA GLU A 720 -41.40 -75.08 7.70
C GLU A 720 -41.46 -74.09 8.90
N SER A 721 -42.69 -73.57 9.08
CA SER A 721 -43.52 -73.59 10.29
C SER A 721 -43.88 -72.25 10.99
N GLU A 722 -45.19 -71.96 10.94
CA GLU A 722 -46.11 -71.46 11.97
C GLU A 722 -45.86 -70.16 12.78
N LYS A 723 -46.86 -69.25 12.60
CA LYS A 723 -47.67 -68.54 13.62
C LYS A 723 -47.24 -67.19 14.23
N ASP A 724 -48.17 -66.26 14.02
CA ASP A 724 -48.79 -65.31 14.97
C ASP A 724 -48.10 -63.99 15.37
N THR A 725 -48.79 -62.91 14.96
CA THR A 725 -49.22 -61.71 15.72
C THR A 725 -48.20 -60.76 16.34
N GLY A 726 -48.42 -59.46 16.09
CA GLY A 726 -48.40 -58.47 17.18
C GLY A 726 -47.50 -57.25 16.99
N SER A 727 -48.11 -56.17 16.47
CA SER A 727 -48.11 -54.80 17.02
C SER A 727 -46.87 -54.19 17.70
N GLU A 728 -46.51 -53.03 17.14
CA GLU A 728 -46.31 -51.73 17.80
C GLU A 728 -44.99 -51.35 18.50
N GLU A 729 -44.66 -50.08 18.21
CA GLU A 729 -43.83 -49.10 18.92
C GLU A 729 -42.30 -49.07 18.76
N SER A 730 -41.90 -48.08 17.96
CA SER A 730 -40.55 -47.55 17.78
C SER A 730 -40.05 -46.79 19.02
N THR A 731 -38.87 -47.15 19.50
CA THR A 731 -37.95 -46.23 20.18
C THR A 731 -36.60 -46.30 19.49
N ALA A 732 -36.04 -45.13 19.14
CA ALA A 732 -34.72 -45.02 18.55
C ALA A 732 -33.62 -45.31 19.58
N PRO A 733 -32.51 -45.93 19.15
CA PRO A 733 -31.21 -45.31 19.42
C PRO A 733 -30.24 -45.36 18.22
N THR A 734 -29.51 -44.25 18.06
CA THR A 734 -28.16 -44.00 17.50
C THR A 734 -27.53 -44.92 16.44
N PRO A 735 -26.84 -44.34 15.42
CA PRO A 735 -26.35 -45.06 14.25
C PRO A 735 -25.03 -45.82 14.49
N PRO A 736 -24.80 -46.95 13.80
CA PRO A 736 -23.47 -47.51 13.59
C PRO A 736 -22.86 -47.03 12.25
N ASP A 737 -21.53 -47.03 12.24
CA ASP A 737 -20.63 -46.65 11.15
C ASP A 737 -20.93 -47.35 9.81
N THR A 738 -20.83 -46.59 8.71
CA THR A 738 -20.86 -47.13 7.33
C THR A 738 -19.46 -47.24 6.75
N ASP A 739 -19.22 -48.41 6.19
CA ASP A 739 -18.01 -48.99 5.62
C ASP A 739 -17.53 -48.30 4.32
N ASP A 740 -16.27 -47.84 4.32
CA ASP A 740 -15.58 -47.11 3.24
C ASP A 740 -15.20 -47.97 2.02
N SER A 741 -15.58 -49.25 1.99
CA SER A 741 -15.09 -50.21 0.99
C SER A 741 -15.85 -50.22 -0.35
N LEU A 742 -17.05 -49.64 -0.44
CA LEU A 742 -17.88 -49.61 -1.66
C LEU A 742 -17.55 -48.44 -2.61
N LEU A 743 -17.20 -47.27 -2.06
CA LEU A 743 -16.80 -46.08 -2.83
C LEU A 743 -15.51 -46.28 -3.65
N LEU A 744 -14.66 -47.23 -3.26
CA LEU A 744 -13.40 -47.52 -3.96
C LEU A 744 -13.59 -48.37 -5.24
N ARG A 745 -14.68 -49.14 -5.35
CA ARG A 745 -14.94 -49.99 -6.53
C ARG A 745 -15.65 -49.23 -7.66
N GLU A 746 -16.54 -48.32 -7.33
CA GLU A 746 -17.26 -47.50 -8.34
C GLU A 746 -16.34 -46.44 -8.99
N THR A 747 -15.33 -45.97 -8.26
CA THR A 747 -14.33 -45.02 -8.77
C THR A 747 -13.31 -45.65 -9.73
N THR A 748 -13.09 -46.97 -9.64
CA THR A 748 -12.14 -47.69 -10.50
C THR A 748 -12.71 -48.03 -11.89
N GLU A 749 -14.02 -48.30 -12.01
CA GLU A 749 -14.65 -48.57 -13.31
C GLU A 749 -14.84 -47.30 -14.16
N LEU A 750 -15.13 -46.16 -13.51
CA LEU A 750 -15.23 -44.86 -14.17
C LEU A 750 -13.87 -44.39 -14.75
N GLN A 751 -12.77 -44.72 -14.07
CA GLN A 751 -11.42 -44.42 -14.54
C GLN A 751 -11.01 -45.29 -15.74
N HIS A 752 -11.45 -46.55 -15.79
CA HIS A 752 -11.17 -47.44 -16.92
C HIS A 752 -11.90 -47.00 -18.21
N ALA A 753 -13.12 -46.48 -18.09
CA ALA A 753 -13.88 -45.95 -19.22
C ALA A 753 -13.28 -44.64 -19.80
N ILE A 754 -12.77 -43.76 -18.93
CA ILE A 754 -12.10 -42.52 -19.34
C ILE A 754 -10.78 -42.83 -20.08
N LEU A 755 -10.00 -43.80 -19.60
CA LEU A 755 -8.75 -44.23 -20.25
C LEU A 755 -8.98 -44.88 -21.63
N GLN A 756 -10.10 -45.59 -21.84
CA GLN A 756 -10.45 -46.12 -23.17
C GLN A 756 -10.87 -45.01 -24.14
N SER A 757 -11.57 -43.97 -23.68
CA SER A 757 -11.99 -42.85 -24.55
C SER A 757 -10.82 -41.99 -25.03
N LEU A 758 -9.75 -41.87 -24.24
CA LEU A 758 -8.54 -41.11 -24.60
C LEU A 758 -7.61 -41.85 -25.56
N ARG A 759 -7.67 -43.20 -25.61
CA ARG A 759 -6.91 -44.01 -26.58
C ARG A 759 -7.42 -43.93 -28.02
N VAL A 760 -8.69 -43.56 -28.23
CA VAL A 760 -9.28 -43.48 -29.58
C VAL A 760 -8.87 -42.19 -30.33
N ASN A 761 -8.36 -41.17 -29.63
CA ASN A 761 -7.86 -39.94 -30.27
C ASN A 761 -6.34 -39.94 -30.54
N TYR A 762 -5.67 -41.08 -30.32
CA TYR A 762 -4.27 -41.31 -30.67
C TYR A 762 -4.14 -42.58 -31.53
N THR A 763 -4.73 -42.54 -32.72
CA THR A 763 -4.33 -43.34 -33.88
C THR A 763 -4.40 -42.48 -35.14
#